data_AF-A0A1H9CC93-F1
#
_entry.id   AF-A0A1H9CC93-F1
#
_cell.length_a   1.000
_cell.length_b   1.000
_cell.length_c   1.000
_cell.angle_alpha   90.00
_cell.angle_beta   90.00
_cell.angle_gamma   90.00
#
_symmetry.space_group_name_H-M   'P 1'
#
loop_
_entity.id
_entity.type
_entity.pdbx_description
1 polymer ?
#
loop_
_entity_poly.entity_id
_entity_poly.type
_entity_poly.pdbx_seq_one_letter_code
_entity_poly.pdbx_strand_id
1 'polypeptide(L)'
;MKKMQKISALISALFLLSSVTLFTSCDQLVGKAKDTVENIETEIIDEALAKMGDNFISSYVDADTDSITLPKTIPDYESVRLSWTSSNEAIINPTTGAVTHNEGTDVDEVNLTATLSYDKKTRTKVYTVEVEQKSPDILGKAYAAMKSNFIVDYVEGDTITLPKTISGYDGVTITWTSSDSSIIDVTSGKVTHKEGTGVDEVTLTATLTYKGKNKTKEFKVKVSQKRNILSEAIAAMSEDLIPSVVTGDSITLPQTVPGYSDVSITWSSSNESIIDPKTGTVKHQKGTGDDNVTLTATLTYEGKTETKEYTVKVPQADKELTDAEILEVAKGKVEILYTAKKVFEEITLPNEIEVEGKTIALSYNCESDASTAVINNYGNEKSIKISKDIVDRTATVIVTLKYNEISDTKEISIKIPALSEYTSRGYNYDFLRRETKYTFNNATKVLTKVEDDFGENIKEGWQYSYEVLDNHKIKLTTLKVLEPMSEEWLTIDELIAQRCDQYIKLNELINNPPVSYEDLFEKLNEIAPMDQKTFERYIGYCGGQEGDSSEVQVTVINTLLELFTQMMGISEANTIEDVIKAEKRSILKSYPDNVDYTYIIVDTYNEKEYPDDFSLSFKAEYMKAKSWYDQRGSFSDDSYEYRIDSSSTDVKINGNYYIGNWNENYSSFTAKTNDNGKPLDEPFTINIQDNKDGTITISGGIISGSAKLSFNPEYL
;
A
#
# COMPACT_ATOMS: atom_id res chain seq x y z
N MET A 1 -42.09 -69.17 -1.62
CA MET A 1 -42.57 -70.57 -1.49
C MET A 1 -41.47 -71.63 -1.65
N LYS A 2 -40.65 -71.64 -2.71
CA LYS A 2 -39.53 -72.62 -2.87
C LYS A 2 -38.41 -72.52 -1.80
N LYS A 3 -38.13 -71.33 -1.24
CA LYS A 3 -37.19 -71.11 -0.11
C LYS A 3 -37.72 -71.68 1.23
N MET A 4 -39.03 -71.55 1.51
CA MET A 4 -39.65 -72.11 2.73
C MET A 4 -39.78 -73.64 2.70
N GLN A 5 -39.96 -74.24 1.51
CA GLN A 5 -39.95 -75.71 1.36
C GLN A 5 -38.57 -76.33 1.61
N LYS A 6 -37.46 -75.66 1.24
CA LYS A 6 -36.09 -76.14 1.52
C LYS A 6 -35.71 -76.03 3.01
N ILE A 7 -36.14 -74.98 3.70
CA ILE A 7 -35.91 -74.80 5.14
C ILE A 7 -36.74 -75.79 5.97
N SER A 8 -38.00 -76.04 5.58
CA SER A 8 -38.86 -77.06 6.22
C SER A 8 -38.29 -78.49 6.06
N ALA A 9 -37.66 -78.81 4.92
CA ALA A 9 -37.05 -80.11 4.69
C ALA A 9 -35.78 -80.34 5.55
N LEU A 10 -34.99 -79.29 5.81
CA LEU A 10 -33.82 -79.37 6.71
C LEU A 10 -34.23 -79.51 8.18
N ILE A 11 -35.29 -78.82 8.62
CA ILE A 11 -35.80 -78.91 10.00
C ILE A 11 -36.42 -80.30 10.27
N SER A 12 -37.09 -80.89 9.26
CA SER A 12 -37.61 -82.28 9.35
C SER A 12 -36.51 -83.34 9.33
N ALA A 13 -35.35 -83.09 8.70
CA ALA A 13 -34.19 -84.00 8.75
C ALA A 13 -33.46 -83.97 10.10
N LEU A 14 -33.46 -82.82 10.80
CA LEU A 14 -32.87 -82.68 12.14
C LEU A 14 -33.66 -83.42 13.25
N PHE A 15 -34.97 -83.62 13.07
CA PHE A 15 -35.84 -84.23 14.10
C PHE A 15 -35.87 -85.78 14.10
N LEU A 16 -35.30 -86.44 13.08
CA LEU A 16 -35.37 -87.90 12.90
C LEU A 16 -34.14 -88.69 13.42
N LEU A 17 -33.13 -88.03 13.98
CA LEU A 17 -31.95 -88.70 14.53
C LEU A 17 -31.90 -88.64 16.07
N SER A 18 -32.87 -89.27 16.71
CA SER A 18 -32.79 -89.63 18.13
C SER A 18 -32.59 -91.14 18.29
N SER A 19 -31.35 -91.62 18.15
CA SER A 19 -30.76 -92.71 18.98
C SER A 19 -29.43 -93.24 18.39
N VAL A 20 -28.37 -93.08 19.19
CA VAL A 20 -27.17 -93.93 19.30
C VAL A 20 -26.35 -94.18 18.01
N THR A 21 -25.41 -93.25 17.70
CA THR A 21 -24.03 -93.45 17.20
C THR A 21 -23.44 -92.08 16.82
N LEU A 22 -22.86 -91.33 17.79
CA LEU A 22 -22.90 -89.85 17.74
C LEU A 22 -21.56 -89.08 17.72
N PHE A 23 -20.38 -89.70 17.54
CA PHE A 23 -19.13 -88.91 17.48
C PHE A 23 -18.47 -88.82 16.09
N THR A 24 -18.41 -89.89 15.29
CA THR A 24 -17.79 -89.84 13.94
C THR A 24 -18.67 -89.27 12.84
N SER A 25 -20.00 -89.31 12.99
CA SER A 25 -20.94 -88.74 12.01
C SER A 25 -21.14 -87.22 12.18
N CYS A 26 -20.90 -86.69 13.38
CA CYS A 26 -21.09 -85.27 13.69
C CYS A 26 -20.05 -84.40 12.97
N ASP A 27 -18.75 -84.76 13.00
CA ASP A 27 -17.70 -84.00 12.31
C ASP A 27 -17.83 -84.01 10.78
N GLN A 28 -18.27 -85.12 10.19
CA GLN A 28 -18.56 -85.19 8.75
C GLN A 28 -19.81 -84.38 8.36
N LEU A 29 -20.82 -84.34 9.22
CA LEU A 29 -22.01 -83.51 9.02
C LEU A 29 -21.71 -82.02 9.21
N VAL A 30 -20.88 -81.66 10.19
CA VAL A 30 -20.39 -80.28 10.42
C VAL A 30 -19.50 -79.83 9.27
N GLY A 31 -18.60 -80.69 8.76
CA GLY A 31 -17.78 -80.41 7.57
C GLY A 31 -18.63 -80.15 6.32
N LYS A 32 -19.59 -81.04 6.02
CA LYS A 32 -20.52 -80.84 4.91
C LYS A 32 -21.41 -79.61 5.09
N ALA A 33 -21.84 -79.31 6.31
CA ALA A 33 -22.60 -78.10 6.60
C ALA A 33 -21.76 -76.83 6.37
N LYS A 34 -20.48 -76.85 6.76
CA LYS A 34 -19.53 -75.75 6.52
C LYS A 34 -19.26 -75.52 5.04
N ASP A 35 -19.01 -76.58 4.27
CA ASP A 35 -18.84 -76.50 2.81
C ASP A 35 -20.11 -76.01 2.12
N THR A 36 -21.29 -76.39 2.64
CA THR A 36 -22.59 -75.93 2.13
C THR A 36 -22.81 -74.44 2.42
N VAL A 37 -22.43 -73.97 3.62
CA VAL A 37 -22.52 -72.55 4.00
C VAL A 37 -21.56 -71.70 3.17
N GLU A 38 -20.32 -72.13 2.98
CA GLU A 38 -19.33 -71.40 2.18
C GLU A 38 -19.73 -71.32 0.69
N ASN A 39 -20.37 -72.38 0.16
CA ASN A 39 -20.96 -72.36 -1.18
C ASN A 39 -22.15 -71.39 -1.27
N ILE A 40 -23.00 -71.32 -0.24
CA ILE A 40 -24.13 -70.38 -0.20
C ILE A 40 -23.64 -68.92 -0.08
N GLU A 41 -22.62 -68.65 0.74
CA GLU A 41 -22.01 -67.31 0.86
C GLU A 41 -21.40 -66.84 -0.46
N THR A 42 -20.76 -67.75 -1.19
CA THR A 42 -20.19 -67.49 -2.52
C THR A 42 -21.29 -67.26 -3.55
N GLU A 43 -22.36 -68.06 -3.55
CA GLU A 43 -23.52 -67.89 -4.43
C GLU A 43 -24.20 -66.53 -4.18
N ILE A 44 -24.39 -66.13 -2.91
CA ILE A 44 -24.99 -64.84 -2.54
C ILE A 44 -24.18 -63.65 -3.08
N ILE A 45 -22.86 -63.66 -2.89
CA ILE A 45 -22.02 -62.51 -3.31
C ILE A 45 -21.86 -62.46 -4.84
N ASP A 46 -21.81 -63.60 -5.52
CA ASP A 46 -21.72 -63.67 -6.98
C ASP A 46 -23.06 -63.29 -7.64
N GLU A 47 -24.20 -63.69 -7.07
CA GLU A 47 -25.52 -63.21 -7.52
C GLU A 47 -25.70 -61.70 -7.28
N ALA A 48 -25.23 -61.17 -6.15
CA ALA A 48 -25.25 -59.74 -5.86
C ALA A 48 -24.37 -58.94 -6.85
N LEU A 49 -23.19 -59.46 -7.17
CA LEU A 49 -22.31 -58.90 -8.21
C LEU A 49 -22.99 -58.90 -9.59
N ALA A 50 -23.74 -59.95 -9.93
CA ALA A 50 -24.48 -60.03 -11.20
C ALA A 50 -25.61 -59.00 -11.31
N LYS A 51 -26.11 -58.45 -10.20
CA LYS A 51 -27.10 -57.34 -10.18
C LYS A 51 -26.48 -55.98 -10.46
N MET A 52 -25.17 -55.84 -10.28
CA MET A 52 -24.41 -54.63 -10.53
C MET A 52 -24.06 -54.55 -12.02
N GLY A 53 -25.07 -54.30 -12.87
CA GLY A 53 -24.90 -54.10 -14.32
C GLY A 53 -24.14 -52.82 -14.67
N ASP A 54 -23.87 -52.57 -15.95
CA ASP A 54 -23.00 -51.46 -16.35
C ASP A 54 -23.61 -50.07 -16.09
N ASN A 55 -24.94 -49.99 -15.95
CA ASN A 55 -25.68 -48.78 -15.61
C ASN A 55 -26.00 -48.67 -14.10
N PHE A 56 -25.27 -49.37 -13.24
CA PHE A 56 -25.50 -49.31 -11.79
C PHE A 56 -25.19 -47.93 -11.21
N ILE A 57 -24.27 -47.19 -11.84
CA ILE A 57 -24.02 -45.76 -11.64
C ILE A 57 -23.95 -45.07 -13.00
N SER A 58 -24.01 -43.74 -13.04
CA SER A 58 -23.81 -42.99 -14.29
C SER A 58 -22.37 -43.15 -14.77
N SER A 59 -22.18 -43.40 -16.06
CA SER A 59 -20.86 -43.41 -16.70
C SER A 59 -20.39 -42.02 -17.15
N TYR A 60 -21.25 -41.01 -17.03
CA TYR A 60 -20.99 -39.65 -17.49
C TYR A 60 -21.59 -38.61 -16.53
N VAL A 61 -20.88 -37.51 -16.32
CA VAL A 61 -21.28 -36.36 -15.49
C VAL A 61 -21.06 -35.07 -16.29
N ASP A 62 -22.13 -34.32 -16.56
CA ASP A 62 -22.04 -33.04 -17.27
C ASP A 62 -21.45 -31.94 -16.40
N ALA A 63 -20.98 -30.85 -17.02
CA ALA A 63 -20.27 -29.75 -16.36
C ALA A 63 -21.11 -28.94 -15.33
N ASP A 64 -22.41 -29.22 -15.22
CA ASP A 64 -23.35 -28.57 -14.30
C ASP A 64 -23.78 -29.49 -13.13
N THR A 65 -23.26 -30.73 -13.07
CA THR A 65 -23.65 -31.73 -12.08
C THR A 65 -22.64 -31.83 -10.92
N ASP A 66 -22.92 -31.15 -9.81
CA ASP A 66 -22.02 -31.08 -8.65
C ASP A 66 -22.00 -32.35 -7.76
N SER A 67 -22.80 -33.37 -8.06
CA SER A 67 -22.78 -34.66 -7.33
C SER A 67 -23.43 -35.82 -8.08
N ILE A 68 -22.93 -37.04 -7.85
CA ILE A 68 -23.54 -38.31 -8.28
C ILE A 68 -24.02 -39.13 -7.08
N THR A 69 -25.05 -39.96 -7.27
CA THR A 69 -25.53 -40.87 -6.21
C THR A 69 -24.80 -42.20 -6.28
N LEU A 70 -24.07 -42.54 -5.22
CA LEU A 70 -23.44 -43.86 -5.06
C LEU A 70 -24.34 -44.79 -4.23
N PRO A 71 -24.82 -45.92 -4.79
CA PRO A 71 -25.67 -46.86 -4.06
C PRO A 71 -24.95 -47.42 -2.82
N LYS A 72 -25.68 -47.50 -1.70
CA LYS A 72 -25.20 -48.10 -0.43
C LYS A 72 -25.68 -49.54 -0.22
N THR A 73 -26.64 -49.98 -1.04
CA THR A 73 -27.23 -51.33 -0.99
C THR A 73 -27.38 -51.86 -2.41
N ILE A 74 -27.50 -53.19 -2.52
CA ILE A 74 -27.76 -53.88 -3.77
C ILE A 74 -29.23 -54.36 -3.74
N PRO A 75 -30.06 -54.06 -4.77
CA PRO A 75 -31.45 -54.49 -4.82
C PRO A 75 -31.57 -56.02 -4.63
N ASP A 76 -32.51 -56.46 -3.79
CA ASP A 76 -32.73 -57.86 -3.39
C ASP A 76 -31.63 -58.51 -2.51
N TYR A 77 -30.53 -57.79 -2.21
CA TYR A 77 -29.38 -58.29 -1.43
C TYR A 77 -28.92 -57.32 -0.33
N GLU A 78 -29.86 -56.83 0.49
CA GLU A 78 -29.59 -55.84 1.57
C GLU A 78 -28.57 -56.31 2.62
N SER A 79 -28.35 -57.61 2.75
CA SER A 79 -27.36 -58.18 3.68
C SER A 79 -25.92 -58.11 3.16
N VAL A 80 -25.71 -57.78 1.88
CA VAL A 80 -24.38 -57.58 1.28
C VAL A 80 -23.98 -56.12 1.48
N ARG A 81 -22.86 -55.88 2.15
CA ARG A 81 -22.33 -54.52 2.37
C ARG A 81 -21.66 -54.04 1.09
N LEU A 82 -21.93 -52.79 0.72
CA LEU A 82 -21.35 -52.13 -0.45
C LEU A 82 -20.58 -50.87 0.00
N SER A 83 -19.32 -50.75 -0.42
CA SER A 83 -18.48 -49.57 -0.19
C SER A 83 -17.77 -49.16 -1.47
N TRP A 84 -17.41 -47.88 -1.59
CA TRP A 84 -16.80 -47.32 -2.79
C TRP A 84 -15.40 -46.75 -2.49
N THR A 85 -14.50 -46.83 -3.46
CA THR A 85 -13.25 -46.06 -3.51
C THR A 85 -13.14 -45.37 -4.86
N SER A 86 -12.42 -44.24 -4.90
CA SER A 86 -12.17 -43.48 -6.12
C SER A 86 -10.69 -43.50 -6.47
N SER A 87 -10.39 -43.56 -7.75
CA SER A 87 -9.03 -43.34 -8.27
C SER A 87 -8.60 -41.87 -8.20
N ASN A 88 -9.55 -40.94 -8.07
CA ASN A 88 -9.30 -39.51 -7.88
C ASN A 88 -10.36 -38.89 -6.97
N GLU A 89 -10.08 -38.81 -5.67
CA GLU A 89 -11.01 -38.28 -4.67
C GLU A 89 -11.21 -36.76 -4.76
N ALA A 90 -10.33 -36.04 -5.46
CA ALA A 90 -10.48 -34.60 -5.71
C ALA A 90 -11.58 -34.32 -6.74
N ILE A 91 -11.79 -35.25 -7.70
CA ILE A 91 -12.82 -35.14 -8.74
C ILE A 91 -14.12 -35.80 -8.32
N ILE A 92 -14.10 -37.03 -7.79
CA ILE A 92 -15.30 -37.69 -7.24
C ILE A 92 -15.01 -38.21 -5.84
N ASN A 93 -15.71 -37.66 -4.85
CA ASN A 93 -15.63 -38.15 -3.49
C ASN A 93 -16.39 -39.49 -3.34
N PRO A 94 -15.72 -40.61 -2.99
CA PRO A 94 -16.37 -41.92 -2.95
C PRO A 94 -17.33 -42.12 -1.76
N THR A 95 -17.32 -41.22 -0.77
CA THR A 95 -18.18 -41.28 0.41
C THR A 95 -19.47 -40.48 0.24
N THR A 96 -19.37 -39.28 -0.33
CA THR A 96 -20.49 -38.35 -0.48
C THR A 96 -21.08 -38.34 -1.89
N GLY A 97 -20.29 -38.74 -2.90
CA GLY A 97 -20.63 -38.59 -4.31
C GLY A 97 -20.47 -37.17 -4.85
N ALA A 98 -19.89 -36.24 -4.08
CA ALA A 98 -19.61 -34.88 -4.56
C ALA A 98 -18.65 -34.90 -5.76
N VAL A 99 -18.91 -34.07 -6.76
CA VAL A 99 -18.12 -33.95 -7.99
C VAL A 99 -17.47 -32.57 -8.09
N THR A 100 -16.19 -32.54 -8.48
CA THR A 100 -15.44 -31.32 -8.79
C THR A 100 -15.01 -31.36 -10.24
N HIS A 101 -15.28 -30.28 -10.99
CA HIS A 101 -14.93 -30.17 -12.41
C HIS A 101 -13.63 -29.37 -12.58
N ASN A 102 -12.65 -29.93 -13.28
CA ASN A 102 -11.47 -29.17 -13.69
C ASN A 102 -11.82 -28.14 -14.78
N GLU A 103 -10.97 -27.14 -14.97
CA GLU A 103 -11.13 -26.19 -16.08
C GLU A 103 -10.66 -26.82 -17.39
N GLY A 104 -11.46 -26.70 -18.46
CA GLY A 104 -11.08 -27.15 -19.79
C GLY A 104 -12.28 -27.43 -20.71
N THR A 105 -12.05 -28.22 -21.74
CA THR A 105 -13.08 -28.63 -22.72
C THR A 105 -13.07 -30.13 -22.98
N ASP A 106 -12.37 -30.90 -22.15
CA ASP A 106 -12.26 -32.36 -22.24
C ASP A 106 -13.08 -33.03 -21.13
N VAL A 107 -12.93 -34.33 -20.95
CA VAL A 107 -13.46 -35.10 -19.81
C VAL A 107 -12.34 -35.63 -18.93
N ASP A 108 -12.53 -35.60 -17.61
CA ASP A 108 -11.68 -36.28 -16.65
C ASP A 108 -12.22 -37.70 -16.40
N GLU A 109 -11.39 -38.72 -16.59
CA GLU A 109 -11.77 -40.12 -16.36
C GLU A 109 -11.51 -40.53 -14.90
N VAL A 110 -12.55 -40.98 -14.19
CA VAL A 110 -12.47 -41.45 -12.81
C VAL A 110 -12.98 -42.89 -12.70
N ASN A 111 -12.10 -43.79 -12.27
CA ASN A 111 -12.48 -45.17 -11.94
C ASN A 111 -12.98 -45.26 -10.50
N LEU A 112 -14.24 -45.66 -10.32
CA LEU A 112 -14.89 -45.96 -9.04
C LEU A 112 -14.95 -47.46 -8.81
N THR A 113 -14.35 -47.94 -7.72
CA THR A 113 -14.33 -49.36 -7.36
C THR A 113 -15.36 -49.65 -6.27
N ALA A 114 -16.39 -50.41 -6.64
CA ALA A 114 -17.38 -50.92 -5.71
C ALA A 114 -16.88 -52.22 -5.08
N THR A 115 -16.81 -52.28 -3.74
CA THR A 115 -16.43 -53.47 -2.98
C THR A 115 -17.65 -54.03 -2.26
N LEU A 116 -18.01 -55.27 -2.61
CA LEU A 116 -19.07 -56.04 -1.98
C LEU A 116 -18.46 -56.91 -0.88
N SER A 117 -19.13 -57.02 0.26
CA SER A 117 -18.74 -57.96 1.31
C SER A 117 -19.94 -58.65 1.95
N TYR A 118 -19.83 -59.97 2.10
CA TYR A 118 -20.78 -60.83 2.81
C TYR A 118 -20.00 -61.87 3.60
N ASP A 119 -20.13 -61.82 4.94
CA ASP A 119 -19.28 -62.52 5.89
C ASP A 119 -17.77 -62.36 5.57
N LYS A 120 -17.04 -63.44 5.26
CA LYS A 120 -15.60 -63.44 4.92
C LYS A 120 -15.31 -63.33 3.41
N LYS A 121 -16.32 -63.22 2.55
CA LYS A 121 -16.14 -63.15 1.10
C LYS A 121 -16.24 -61.71 0.62
N THR A 122 -15.39 -61.37 -0.36
CA THR A 122 -15.40 -60.08 -1.05
C THR A 122 -15.37 -60.23 -2.56
N ARG A 123 -15.96 -59.26 -3.24
CA ARG A 123 -15.92 -59.08 -4.70
C ARG A 123 -15.78 -57.60 -5.00
N THR A 124 -15.18 -57.26 -6.14
CA THR A 124 -15.09 -55.88 -6.61
C THR A 124 -15.62 -55.76 -8.03
N LYS A 125 -16.17 -54.58 -8.35
CA LYS A 125 -16.48 -54.17 -9.72
C LYS A 125 -16.03 -52.72 -9.91
N VAL A 126 -15.39 -52.45 -11.03
CA VAL A 126 -14.91 -51.10 -11.40
C VAL A 126 -15.88 -50.49 -12.39
N TYR A 127 -16.14 -49.19 -12.20
CA TYR A 127 -16.92 -48.35 -13.11
C TYR A 127 -16.06 -47.16 -13.52
N THR A 128 -16.00 -46.90 -14.81
CA THR A 128 -15.33 -45.72 -15.37
C THR A 128 -16.37 -44.62 -15.55
N VAL A 129 -16.11 -43.44 -14.97
CA VAL A 129 -16.97 -42.26 -15.03
C VAL A 129 -16.21 -41.14 -15.71
N GLU A 130 -16.76 -40.61 -16.80
CA GLU A 130 -16.24 -39.43 -17.50
C GLU A 130 -16.91 -38.16 -16.92
N VAL A 131 -16.11 -37.23 -16.41
CA VAL A 131 -16.58 -35.97 -15.82
C VAL A 131 -16.21 -34.82 -16.74
N GLU A 132 -17.20 -34.11 -17.29
CA GLU A 132 -16.98 -33.02 -18.23
C GLU A 132 -16.31 -31.81 -17.56
N GLN A 133 -15.24 -31.29 -18.14
CA GLN A 133 -14.56 -30.11 -17.62
C GLN A 133 -15.37 -28.84 -17.85
N LYS A 134 -15.22 -27.86 -16.94
CA LYS A 134 -15.92 -26.58 -17.03
C LYS A 134 -15.14 -25.61 -17.92
N SER A 135 -15.82 -25.03 -18.92
CA SER A 135 -15.21 -24.06 -19.83
C SER A 135 -14.56 -22.89 -19.06
N PRO A 136 -13.30 -22.52 -19.36
CA PRO A 136 -12.60 -21.47 -18.62
C PRO A 136 -13.28 -20.10 -18.80
N ASP A 137 -13.36 -19.31 -17.73
CA ASP A 137 -13.89 -17.94 -17.75
C ASP A 137 -12.88 -16.96 -18.38
N ILE A 138 -12.64 -17.13 -19.69
CA ILE A 138 -11.71 -16.30 -20.46
C ILE A 138 -12.09 -14.82 -20.37
N LEU A 139 -13.39 -14.50 -20.45
CA LEU A 139 -13.86 -13.12 -20.42
C LEU A 139 -13.73 -12.48 -19.02
N GLY A 140 -13.93 -13.25 -17.95
CA GLY A 140 -13.71 -12.79 -16.58
C GLY A 140 -12.23 -12.64 -16.22
N LYS A 141 -11.37 -13.59 -16.63
CA LYS A 141 -9.92 -13.51 -16.46
C LYS A 141 -9.33 -12.33 -17.26
N ALA A 142 -9.76 -12.13 -18.52
CA ALA A 142 -9.39 -10.96 -19.31
C ALA A 142 -9.88 -9.64 -18.69
N TYR A 143 -11.08 -9.62 -18.10
CA TYR A 143 -11.58 -8.46 -17.38
C TYR A 143 -10.74 -8.14 -16.13
N ALA A 144 -10.34 -9.16 -15.37
CA ALA A 144 -9.45 -8.98 -14.21
C ALA A 144 -8.07 -8.46 -14.65
N ALA A 145 -7.50 -9.02 -15.72
CA ALA A 145 -6.25 -8.55 -16.31
C ALA A 145 -6.36 -7.11 -16.83
N MET A 146 -7.47 -6.72 -17.48
CA MET A 146 -7.70 -5.33 -17.91
C MET A 146 -7.73 -4.39 -16.71
N LYS A 147 -8.43 -4.78 -15.63
CA LYS A 147 -8.49 -4.00 -14.39
C LYS A 147 -7.11 -3.81 -13.75
N SER A 148 -6.24 -4.81 -13.85
CA SER A 148 -4.90 -4.78 -13.26
C SER A 148 -3.86 -4.09 -14.13
N ASN A 149 -3.93 -4.24 -15.45
CA ASN A 149 -2.87 -3.87 -16.37
C ASN A 149 -3.08 -2.52 -17.05
N PHE A 150 -4.34 -2.07 -17.18
CA PHE A 150 -4.64 -0.77 -17.77
C PHE A 150 -4.96 0.24 -16.65
N ILE A 151 -3.92 0.93 -16.19
CA ILE A 151 -4.03 1.97 -15.18
C ILE A 151 -3.78 3.30 -15.87
N VAL A 152 -4.86 4.04 -16.11
CA VAL A 152 -4.78 5.44 -16.54
C VAL A 152 -5.81 6.22 -15.73
N ASP A 153 -5.31 6.94 -14.74
CA ASP A 153 -6.06 7.85 -13.87
C ASP A 153 -5.75 9.31 -14.19
N TYR A 154 -4.56 9.60 -14.73
CA TYR A 154 -4.09 10.94 -15.06
C TYR A 154 -3.32 10.99 -16.38
N VAL A 155 -3.52 12.05 -17.19
CA VAL A 155 -2.86 12.24 -18.48
C VAL A 155 -2.34 13.67 -18.64
N GLU A 156 -1.02 13.81 -18.79
CA GLU A 156 -0.34 15.08 -19.10
C GLU A 156 0.08 15.23 -20.57
N GLY A 157 0.24 14.11 -21.28
CA GLY A 157 0.70 14.12 -22.67
C GLY A 157 -0.45 14.26 -23.67
N ASP A 158 -0.12 14.74 -24.87
CA ASP A 158 -1.08 14.98 -25.96
C ASP A 158 -1.67 13.69 -26.57
N THR A 159 -1.27 12.51 -26.09
CA THR A 159 -1.74 11.21 -26.59
C THR A 159 -1.85 10.15 -25.49
N ILE A 160 -2.89 9.32 -25.60
CA ILE A 160 -3.11 8.11 -24.80
C ILE A 160 -3.19 6.89 -25.73
N THR A 161 -2.58 5.78 -25.33
CA THR A 161 -2.70 4.50 -26.06
C THR A 161 -3.80 3.65 -25.44
N LEU A 162 -4.83 3.34 -26.24
CA LEU A 162 -5.95 2.50 -25.81
C LEU A 162 -5.80 1.09 -26.41
N PRO A 163 -5.66 0.02 -25.60
CA PRO A 163 -5.47 -1.33 -26.10
C PRO A 163 -6.73 -1.83 -26.81
N LYS A 164 -6.55 -2.51 -27.93
CA LYS A 164 -7.63 -3.18 -28.70
C LYS A 164 -7.73 -4.67 -28.42
N THR A 165 -6.70 -5.23 -27.78
CA THR A 165 -6.57 -6.64 -27.39
C THR A 165 -5.91 -6.71 -26.01
N ILE A 166 -5.99 -7.86 -25.36
CA ILE A 166 -5.33 -8.09 -24.07
C ILE A 166 -4.41 -9.31 -24.17
N SER A 167 -3.14 -9.10 -23.79
CA SER A 167 -2.09 -10.11 -23.96
C SER A 167 -2.40 -11.36 -23.13
N GLY A 168 -2.19 -12.54 -23.71
CA GLY A 168 -2.49 -13.82 -23.07
C GLY A 168 -3.96 -14.27 -23.16
N TYR A 169 -4.84 -13.52 -23.82
CA TYR A 169 -6.26 -13.86 -23.97
C TYR A 169 -6.73 -13.72 -25.43
N ASP A 170 -6.30 -14.68 -26.27
CA ASP A 170 -6.62 -14.67 -27.70
C ASP A 170 -8.13 -14.73 -27.97
N GLY A 171 -8.58 -13.93 -28.93
CA GLY A 171 -9.98 -13.80 -29.31
C GLY A 171 -10.79 -12.82 -28.46
N VAL A 172 -10.21 -12.22 -27.41
CA VAL A 172 -10.82 -11.09 -26.69
C VAL A 172 -10.48 -9.78 -27.40
N THR A 173 -11.51 -9.03 -27.80
CA THR A 173 -11.36 -7.70 -28.41
C THR A 173 -11.86 -6.61 -27.47
N ILE A 174 -11.28 -5.42 -27.57
CA ILE A 174 -11.64 -4.26 -26.74
C ILE A 174 -12.05 -3.10 -27.65
N THR A 175 -13.21 -2.52 -27.37
CA THR A 175 -13.66 -1.25 -27.96
C THR A 175 -13.84 -0.19 -26.89
N TRP A 176 -13.56 1.07 -27.23
CA TRP A 176 -13.57 2.19 -26.28
C TRP A 176 -14.61 3.24 -26.64
N THR A 177 -15.20 3.85 -25.61
CA THR A 177 -15.99 5.09 -25.71
C THR A 177 -15.52 6.10 -24.69
N SER A 178 -15.70 7.39 -24.97
CA SER A 178 -15.38 8.50 -24.07
C SER A 178 -16.64 9.29 -23.73
N SER A 179 -16.73 9.78 -22.49
CA SER A 179 -17.77 10.73 -22.08
C SER A 179 -17.58 12.12 -22.68
N ASP A 180 -16.36 12.50 -23.07
CA ASP A 180 -16.05 13.76 -23.76
C ASP A 180 -14.97 13.53 -24.83
N SER A 181 -15.41 13.39 -26.08
CA SER A 181 -14.53 13.18 -27.23
C SER A 181 -13.79 14.43 -27.69
N SER A 182 -14.12 15.62 -27.15
CA SER A 182 -13.37 16.85 -27.41
C SER A 182 -12.07 16.91 -26.59
N ILE A 183 -12.02 16.20 -25.47
CA ILE A 183 -10.83 16.07 -24.61
C ILE A 183 -10.04 14.81 -24.96
N ILE A 184 -10.67 13.63 -24.99
CA ILE A 184 -10.01 12.37 -25.38
C ILE A 184 -10.73 11.74 -26.57
N ASP A 185 -10.08 11.76 -27.73
CA ASP A 185 -10.54 11.03 -28.91
C ASP A 185 -10.05 9.58 -28.85
N VAL A 186 -10.96 8.65 -28.53
CA VAL A 186 -10.66 7.21 -28.41
C VAL A 186 -10.28 6.53 -29.73
N THR A 187 -10.49 7.20 -30.88
CA THR A 187 -10.16 6.64 -32.20
C THR A 187 -8.69 6.86 -32.53
N SER A 188 -8.20 8.07 -32.27
CA SER A 188 -6.82 8.49 -32.55
C SER A 188 -5.90 8.36 -31.34
N GLY A 189 -6.48 8.30 -30.13
CA GLY A 189 -5.73 8.45 -28.88
C GLY A 189 -5.33 9.89 -28.59
N LYS A 190 -5.79 10.89 -29.37
CA LYS A 190 -5.41 12.29 -29.16
C LYS A 190 -6.07 12.84 -27.89
N VAL A 191 -5.28 13.57 -27.11
CA VAL A 191 -5.69 14.29 -25.91
C VAL A 191 -5.61 15.79 -26.18
N THR A 192 -6.62 16.54 -25.73
CA THR A 192 -6.70 18.00 -25.87
C THR A 192 -6.77 18.64 -24.49
N HIS A 193 -5.78 19.46 -24.17
CA HIS A 193 -5.68 20.18 -22.91
C HIS A 193 -6.36 21.55 -23.05
N LYS A 194 -7.40 21.81 -22.27
CA LYS A 194 -8.04 23.15 -22.21
C LYS A 194 -7.15 24.13 -21.46
N GLU A 195 -7.28 25.42 -21.75
CA GLU A 195 -6.58 26.46 -20.99
C GLU A 195 -7.16 26.58 -19.57
N GLY A 196 -6.30 26.61 -18.55
CA GLY A 196 -6.71 26.73 -17.14
C GLY A 196 -5.70 26.12 -16.15
N THR A 197 -6.04 26.21 -14.86
CA THR A 197 -5.25 25.67 -13.75
C THR A 197 -6.08 24.60 -13.03
N GLY A 198 -6.20 23.44 -13.65
CA GLY A 198 -7.06 22.38 -13.14
C GLY A 198 -6.97 21.10 -13.96
N VAL A 199 -7.97 20.24 -13.79
CA VAL A 199 -8.11 18.99 -14.54
C VAL A 199 -9.51 18.90 -15.11
N ASP A 200 -9.63 18.40 -16.33
CA ASP A 200 -10.89 17.96 -16.89
C ASP A 200 -11.06 16.46 -16.63
N GLU A 201 -12.23 16.03 -16.12
CA GLU A 201 -12.53 14.62 -15.87
C GLU A 201 -13.26 14.00 -17.06
N VAL A 202 -12.71 12.88 -17.57
CA VAL A 202 -13.26 12.10 -18.68
C VAL A 202 -13.44 10.66 -18.23
N THR A 203 -14.60 10.07 -18.47
CA THR A 203 -14.82 8.63 -18.24
C THR A 203 -14.63 7.87 -19.54
N LEU A 204 -13.66 6.95 -19.57
CA LEU A 204 -13.44 6.01 -20.65
C LEU A 204 -14.09 4.66 -20.31
N THR A 205 -14.86 4.11 -21.25
CA THR A 205 -15.50 2.80 -21.09
C THR A 205 -14.88 1.80 -22.05
N ALA A 206 -14.21 0.78 -21.51
CA ALA A 206 -13.74 -0.37 -22.27
C ALA A 206 -14.84 -1.43 -22.33
N THR A 207 -15.13 -1.94 -23.53
CA THR A 207 -16.03 -3.08 -23.74
C THR A 207 -15.22 -4.25 -24.26
N LEU A 208 -15.05 -5.27 -23.42
CA LEU A 208 -14.39 -6.53 -23.76
C LEU A 208 -15.42 -7.46 -24.40
N THR A 209 -15.09 -8.05 -25.56
CA THR A 209 -15.96 -8.98 -26.28
C THR A 209 -15.23 -10.27 -26.58
N TYR A 210 -15.83 -11.41 -26.21
CA TYR A 210 -15.35 -12.76 -26.51
C TYR A 210 -16.51 -13.65 -26.96
N LYS A 211 -16.42 -14.21 -28.18
CA LYS A 211 -17.47 -15.10 -28.77
C LYS A 211 -18.90 -14.56 -28.62
N GLY A 212 -19.09 -13.24 -28.78
CA GLY A 212 -20.41 -12.58 -28.70
C GLY A 212 -20.93 -12.27 -27.29
N LYS A 213 -20.16 -12.56 -26.23
CA LYS A 213 -20.43 -12.12 -24.85
C LYS A 213 -19.58 -10.90 -24.52
N ASN A 214 -20.12 -10.00 -23.70
CA ASN A 214 -19.56 -8.68 -23.45
C ASN A 214 -19.39 -8.42 -21.95
N LYS A 215 -18.33 -7.71 -21.56
CA LYS A 215 -18.14 -7.18 -20.20
C LYS A 215 -17.53 -5.79 -20.29
N THR A 216 -18.04 -4.84 -19.50
CA THR A 216 -17.62 -3.43 -19.57
C THR A 216 -16.89 -2.99 -18.32
N LYS A 217 -15.88 -2.13 -18.49
CA LYS A 217 -15.14 -1.49 -17.40
C LYS A 217 -15.03 0.01 -17.65
N GLU A 218 -15.36 0.80 -16.64
CA GLU A 218 -15.15 2.25 -16.64
C GLU A 218 -13.85 2.63 -15.94
N PHE A 219 -13.18 3.63 -16.53
CA PHE A 219 -11.97 4.28 -16.06
C PHE A 219 -12.23 5.78 -15.98
N LYS A 220 -12.02 6.37 -14.81
CA LYS A 220 -12.08 7.83 -14.63
C LYS A 220 -10.68 8.38 -14.88
N VAL A 221 -10.54 9.20 -15.90
CA VAL A 221 -9.29 9.80 -16.35
C VAL A 221 -9.34 11.30 -16.08
N LYS A 222 -8.31 11.85 -15.46
CA LYS A 222 -8.10 13.27 -15.26
C LYS A 222 -7.09 13.77 -16.30
N VAL A 223 -7.47 14.78 -17.08
CA VAL A 223 -6.59 15.40 -18.08
C VAL A 223 -6.18 16.77 -17.58
N SER A 224 -4.88 17.05 -17.54
CA SER A 224 -4.38 18.35 -17.07
C SER A 224 -4.82 19.49 -17.98
N GLN A 225 -5.10 20.65 -17.42
CA GLN A 225 -5.28 21.87 -18.20
C GLN A 225 -3.93 22.53 -18.49
N LYS A 226 -3.85 23.24 -19.60
CA LYS A 226 -2.67 24.01 -20.00
C LYS A 226 -2.71 25.40 -19.36
N ARG A 227 -1.64 25.76 -18.65
CA ARG A 227 -1.52 27.06 -17.98
C ARG A 227 -1.37 28.21 -18.97
N ASN A 228 -2.00 29.35 -18.66
CA ASN A 228 -1.79 30.59 -19.40
C ASN A 228 -0.75 31.45 -18.68
N ILE A 229 0.53 31.15 -18.96
CA ILE A 229 1.69 31.73 -18.29
C ILE A 229 1.71 33.27 -18.35
N LEU A 230 1.36 33.89 -19.48
CA LEU A 230 1.36 35.35 -19.59
C LEU A 230 0.28 36.00 -18.74
N SER A 231 -0.95 35.47 -18.77
CA SER A 231 -2.04 36.01 -17.95
C SER A 231 -1.75 35.87 -16.45
N GLU A 232 -1.17 34.73 -16.06
CA GLU A 232 -0.76 34.47 -14.68
C GLU A 232 0.40 35.39 -14.24
N ALA A 233 1.37 35.64 -15.13
CA ALA A 233 2.49 36.54 -14.87
C ALA A 233 2.04 38.01 -14.73
N ILE A 234 1.10 38.49 -15.56
CA ILE A 234 0.50 39.83 -15.42
C ILE A 234 -0.22 39.95 -14.08
N ALA A 235 -1.03 38.95 -13.72
CA ALA A 235 -1.77 38.93 -12.45
C ALA A 235 -0.81 38.92 -11.25
N ALA A 236 0.38 38.33 -11.40
CA ALA A 236 1.41 38.31 -10.38
C ALA A 236 2.20 39.62 -10.26
N MET A 237 2.13 40.53 -11.23
CA MET A 237 2.73 41.85 -11.11
C MET A 237 1.88 42.72 -10.18
N SER A 238 2.44 43.09 -9.03
CA SER A 238 1.79 44.01 -8.08
C SER A 238 1.42 45.34 -8.76
N GLU A 239 0.31 45.94 -8.35
CA GLU A 239 -0.01 47.33 -8.68
C GLU A 239 1.04 48.29 -8.09
N ASP A 240 1.63 47.93 -6.96
CA ASP A 240 2.68 48.70 -6.27
C ASP A 240 4.11 48.34 -6.75
N LEU A 241 4.24 47.61 -7.86
CA LEU A 241 5.55 47.20 -8.39
C LEU A 241 6.44 48.41 -8.70
N ILE A 242 5.84 49.47 -9.22
CA ILE A 242 6.48 50.76 -9.47
C ILE A 242 5.88 51.78 -8.51
N PRO A 243 6.69 52.57 -7.78
CA PRO A 243 6.17 53.62 -6.92
C PRO A 243 5.33 54.63 -7.71
N SER A 244 4.15 54.96 -7.20
CA SER A 244 3.25 55.96 -7.79
C SER A 244 3.83 57.39 -7.70
N VAL A 245 4.72 57.64 -6.73
CA VAL A 245 5.46 58.90 -6.53
C VAL A 245 6.94 58.60 -6.33
N VAL A 246 7.81 59.29 -7.07
CA VAL A 246 9.27 59.06 -7.05
C VAL A 246 10.01 60.36 -6.76
N THR A 247 10.75 60.43 -5.65
CA THR A 247 11.58 61.60 -5.28
C THR A 247 13.08 61.36 -5.43
N GLY A 248 13.50 60.12 -5.66
CA GLY A 248 14.90 59.77 -5.90
C GLY A 248 15.28 59.83 -7.38
N ASP A 249 16.58 59.91 -7.65
CA ASP A 249 17.14 60.02 -9.00
C ASP A 249 17.06 58.73 -9.84
N SER A 250 16.45 57.67 -9.32
CA SER A 250 16.30 56.39 -10.03
C SER A 250 15.15 55.54 -9.49
N ILE A 251 14.55 54.75 -10.38
CA ILE A 251 13.63 53.65 -10.06
C ILE A 251 14.17 52.32 -10.57
N THR A 252 13.78 51.23 -9.93
CA THR A 252 14.09 49.88 -10.39
C THR A 252 13.02 49.41 -11.38
N LEU A 253 13.44 49.00 -12.57
CA LEU A 253 12.58 48.42 -13.60
C LEU A 253 12.90 46.93 -13.76
N PRO A 254 12.10 46.02 -13.19
CA PRO A 254 12.39 44.59 -13.24
C PRO A 254 12.30 44.06 -14.68
N GLN A 255 13.21 43.15 -15.04
CA GLN A 255 13.25 42.52 -16.37
C GLN A 255 12.62 41.12 -16.38
N THR A 256 12.13 40.65 -15.23
CA THR A 256 11.54 39.32 -15.03
C THR A 256 10.41 39.40 -14.01
N VAL A 257 9.43 38.50 -14.10
CA VAL A 257 8.37 38.39 -13.09
C VAL A 257 8.75 37.33 -12.04
N PRO A 258 8.75 37.63 -10.72
CA PRO A 258 9.05 36.64 -9.69
C PRO A 258 8.16 35.38 -9.76
N GLY A 259 8.80 34.22 -9.92
CA GLY A 259 8.13 32.93 -10.10
C GLY A 259 7.77 32.57 -11.55
N TYR A 260 8.14 33.42 -12.52
CA TYR A 260 7.98 33.17 -13.96
C TYR A 260 9.29 33.52 -14.69
N SER A 261 10.35 32.72 -14.47
CA SER A 261 11.69 32.95 -15.03
C SER A 261 11.72 33.04 -16.56
N ASP A 262 10.79 32.34 -17.20
CA ASP A 262 10.73 32.24 -18.67
C ASP A 262 9.97 33.42 -19.29
N VAL A 263 9.41 34.30 -18.45
CA VAL A 263 8.73 35.53 -18.87
C VAL A 263 9.68 36.71 -18.70
N SER A 264 10.02 37.34 -19.82
CA SER A 264 10.84 38.55 -19.84
C SER A 264 9.98 39.81 -19.87
N ILE A 265 10.46 40.90 -19.26
CA ILE A 265 9.81 42.21 -19.24
C ILE A 265 10.69 43.21 -19.98
N THR A 266 10.08 44.00 -20.87
CA THR A 266 10.69 45.20 -21.46
C THR A 266 9.85 46.42 -21.12
N TRP A 267 10.48 47.58 -20.95
CA TRP A 267 9.80 48.79 -20.51
C TRP A 267 9.83 49.88 -21.59
N SER A 268 8.75 50.66 -21.66
CA SER A 268 8.69 51.92 -22.40
C SER A 268 8.12 53.03 -21.52
N SER A 269 8.46 54.28 -21.84
CA SER A 269 8.04 55.47 -21.09
C SER A 269 7.31 56.44 -22.00
N SER A 270 6.21 57.04 -21.51
CA SER A 270 5.53 58.13 -22.21
C SER A 270 6.36 59.42 -22.24
N ASN A 271 7.39 59.53 -21.38
CA ASN A 271 8.31 60.66 -21.34
C ASN A 271 9.73 60.22 -20.93
N GLU A 272 10.52 59.76 -21.91
CA GLU A 272 11.91 59.31 -21.70
C GLU A 272 12.86 60.41 -21.21
N SER A 273 12.48 61.69 -21.31
CA SER A 273 13.28 62.80 -20.78
C SER A 273 13.21 62.93 -19.26
N ILE A 274 12.17 62.35 -18.64
CA ILE A 274 11.93 62.34 -17.19
C ILE A 274 12.32 60.98 -16.60
N ILE A 275 11.86 59.88 -17.20
CA ILE A 275 12.22 58.51 -16.77
C ILE A 275 12.75 57.75 -17.98
N ASP A 276 14.03 57.39 -17.95
CA ASP A 276 14.63 56.51 -18.95
C ASP A 276 14.16 55.07 -18.73
N PRO A 277 13.40 54.46 -19.66
CA PRO A 277 12.86 53.12 -19.47
C PRO A 277 13.91 51.99 -19.53
N LYS A 278 15.16 52.29 -19.93
CA LYS A 278 16.25 51.30 -20.00
C LYS A 278 17.07 51.26 -18.72
N THR A 279 17.30 52.42 -18.11
CA THR A 279 18.15 52.54 -16.91
C THR A 279 17.36 52.80 -15.64
N GLY A 280 16.10 53.23 -15.76
CA GLY A 280 15.29 53.70 -14.64
C GLY A 280 15.75 55.05 -14.08
N THR A 281 16.67 55.76 -14.74
CA THR A 281 17.14 57.08 -14.28
C THR A 281 16.01 58.09 -14.33
N VAL A 282 15.81 58.81 -13.22
CA VAL A 282 14.80 59.84 -13.06
C VAL A 282 15.44 61.23 -13.07
N LYS A 283 14.80 62.18 -13.76
CA LYS A 283 15.21 63.59 -13.78
C LYS A 283 14.10 64.48 -13.27
N HIS A 284 14.42 65.25 -12.23
CA HIS A 284 13.53 66.24 -11.65
C HIS A 284 13.67 67.56 -12.39
N GLN A 285 12.61 68.01 -13.07
CA GLN A 285 12.60 69.35 -13.67
C GLN A 285 12.59 70.41 -12.57
N LYS A 286 13.09 71.61 -12.91
CA LYS A 286 12.99 72.77 -12.01
C LYS A 286 11.55 73.26 -11.94
N GLY A 287 11.05 73.52 -10.74
CA GLY A 287 9.70 74.00 -10.51
C GLY A 287 9.05 73.34 -9.30
N THR A 288 7.77 73.64 -9.07
CA THR A 288 7.00 73.20 -7.90
C THR A 288 5.84 72.26 -8.29
N GLY A 289 5.79 71.82 -9.55
CA GLY A 289 4.74 70.96 -10.09
C GLY A 289 5.07 69.47 -10.05
N ASP A 290 4.33 68.69 -10.84
CA ASP A 290 4.53 67.25 -11.03
C ASP A 290 4.64 66.92 -12.52
N ASP A 291 5.60 66.05 -12.85
CA ASP A 291 5.70 65.41 -14.15
C ASP A 291 5.04 64.02 -14.07
N ASN A 292 3.96 63.80 -14.82
CA ASN A 292 3.29 62.50 -14.89
C ASN A 292 3.85 61.68 -16.05
N VAL A 293 4.28 60.45 -15.76
CA VAL A 293 4.87 59.52 -16.72
C VAL A 293 4.11 58.21 -16.65
N THR A 294 3.78 57.64 -17.81
CA THR A 294 3.20 56.29 -17.91
C THR A 294 4.31 55.35 -18.36
N LEU A 295 4.60 54.35 -17.54
CA LEU A 295 5.52 53.27 -17.86
C LEU A 295 4.73 52.04 -18.28
N THR A 296 5.07 51.46 -19.43
CA THR A 296 4.42 50.26 -19.95
C THR A 296 5.40 49.09 -19.87
N ALA A 297 5.07 48.08 -19.08
CA ALA A 297 5.75 46.81 -19.04
C ALA A 297 5.18 45.89 -20.12
N THR A 298 6.02 45.40 -21.03
CA THR A 298 5.67 44.40 -22.06
C THR A 298 6.28 43.07 -21.68
N LEU A 299 5.43 42.11 -21.32
CA LEU A 299 5.81 40.75 -20.94
C LEU A 299 5.88 39.87 -22.20
N THR A 300 6.89 39.02 -22.31
CA THR A 300 7.07 38.10 -23.44
C THR A 300 7.32 36.68 -22.98
N TYR A 301 6.56 35.71 -23.53
CA TYR A 301 6.71 34.27 -23.32
C TYR A 301 6.42 33.53 -24.63
N GLU A 302 7.33 32.66 -25.07
CA GLU A 302 7.23 31.89 -26.33
C GLU A 302 6.80 32.74 -27.56
N GLY A 303 7.25 34.00 -27.63
CA GLY A 303 6.95 34.92 -28.73
C GLY A 303 5.57 35.58 -28.69
N LYS A 304 4.73 35.29 -27.68
CA LYS A 304 3.50 36.04 -27.38
C LYS A 304 3.80 37.17 -26.40
N THR A 305 3.00 38.23 -26.43
CA THR A 305 3.19 39.40 -25.57
C THR A 305 1.89 39.90 -24.96
N GLU A 306 2.00 40.46 -23.77
CA GLU A 306 0.93 41.18 -23.08
C GLU A 306 1.52 42.40 -22.34
N THR A 307 0.70 43.38 -21.98
CA THR A 307 1.18 44.65 -21.38
C THR A 307 0.47 45.04 -20.10
N LYS A 308 1.21 45.66 -19.17
CA LYS A 308 0.67 46.32 -17.96
C LYS A 308 1.22 47.75 -17.85
N GLU A 309 0.36 48.71 -17.51
CA GLU A 309 0.72 50.13 -17.39
C GLU A 309 0.82 50.58 -15.93
N TYR A 310 1.77 51.47 -15.67
CA TYR A 310 2.02 52.08 -14.37
C TYR A 310 2.06 53.60 -14.53
N THR A 311 1.32 54.33 -13.70
CA THR A 311 1.37 55.79 -13.68
C THR A 311 2.28 56.26 -12.56
N VAL A 312 3.31 57.04 -12.92
CA VAL A 312 4.34 57.54 -12.03
C VAL A 312 4.29 59.07 -12.02
N LYS A 313 4.20 59.65 -10.82
CA LYS A 313 4.33 61.07 -10.58
C LYS A 313 5.76 61.38 -10.11
N VAL A 314 6.45 62.27 -10.81
CA VAL A 314 7.77 62.76 -10.45
C VAL A 314 7.65 64.21 -9.99
N PRO A 315 7.75 64.49 -8.67
CA PRO A 315 7.79 65.85 -8.14
C PRO A 315 8.95 66.64 -8.73
N GLN A 316 8.69 67.90 -9.12
CA GLN A 316 9.73 68.82 -9.54
C GLN A 316 10.60 69.25 -8.35
N ALA A 317 11.84 69.67 -8.62
CA ALA A 317 12.89 69.81 -7.61
C ALA A 317 12.58 70.77 -6.45
N ASP A 318 11.71 71.76 -6.66
CA ASP A 318 11.33 72.76 -5.64
C ASP A 318 9.95 72.44 -5.01
N LYS A 319 9.37 71.26 -5.28
CA LYS A 319 8.05 70.87 -4.76
C LYS A 319 8.13 70.40 -3.30
N GLU A 320 7.31 71.00 -2.44
CA GLU A 320 6.99 70.47 -1.11
C GLU A 320 5.94 69.36 -1.23
N LEU A 321 6.24 68.17 -0.70
CA LEU A 321 5.34 67.03 -0.72
C LEU A 321 4.19 67.20 0.28
N THR A 322 2.99 66.81 -0.14
CA THR A 322 1.85 66.64 0.77
C THR A 322 2.02 65.43 1.67
N ASP A 323 1.32 65.38 2.81
CA ASP A 323 1.31 64.23 3.73
C ASP A 323 0.99 62.91 2.99
N ALA A 324 0.05 62.93 2.06
CA ALA A 324 -0.30 61.77 1.24
C ALA A 324 0.84 61.33 0.31
N GLU A 325 1.54 62.29 -0.31
CA GLU A 325 2.70 61.98 -1.17
C GLU A 325 3.88 61.45 -0.36
N ILE A 326 4.06 61.92 0.88
CA ILE A 326 5.04 61.35 1.82
C ILE A 326 4.73 59.89 2.11
N LEU A 327 3.46 59.54 2.38
CA LEU A 327 3.05 58.15 2.57
C LEU A 327 3.24 57.30 1.32
N GLU A 328 2.94 57.81 0.11
CA GLU A 328 3.18 57.10 -1.14
C GLU A 328 4.67 56.84 -1.40
N VAL A 329 5.53 57.82 -1.16
CA VAL A 329 6.99 57.63 -1.26
C VAL A 329 7.46 56.64 -0.20
N ALA A 330 6.93 56.72 1.02
CA ALA A 330 7.25 55.80 2.11
C ALA A 330 6.87 54.36 1.74
N LYS A 331 5.68 54.12 1.18
CA LYS A 331 5.25 52.81 0.67
C LYS A 331 6.23 52.23 -0.35
N GLY A 332 6.72 53.05 -1.28
CA GLY A 332 7.71 52.65 -2.27
C GLY A 332 9.02 52.13 -1.67
N LYS A 333 9.40 52.60 -0.47
CA LYS A 333 10.63 52.17 0.24
C LYS A 333 10.46 50.93 1.13
N VAL A 334 9.24 50.48 1.40
CA VAL A 334 8.99 49.31 2.26
C VAL A 334 9.24 48.03 1.48
N GLU A 335 10.18 47.21 1.94
CA GLU A 335 10.50 45.90 1.38
C GLU A 335 10.72 44.86 2.49
N ILE A 336 10.39 43.60 2.21
CA ILE A 336 10.69 42.46 3.08
C ILE A 336 11.54 41.48 2.26
N LEU A 337 12.81 41.33 2.63
CA LEU A 337 13.78 40.52 1.90
C LEU A 337 13.81 39.08 2.41
N TYR A 338 12.91 38.24 1.89
CA TYR A 338 12.91 36.80 2.15
C TYR A 338 13.81 36.06 1.14
N THR A 339 14.79 35.30 1.63
CA THR A 339 15.77 34.62 0.77
C THR A 339 15.49 33.14 0.52
N ALA A 340 14.60 32.53 1.32
CA ALA A 340 14.28 31.10 1.30
C ALA A 340 15.51 30.18 1.51
N LYS A 341 16.59 30.71 2.09
CA LYS A 341 17.84 29.96 2.32
C LYS A 341 17.74 28.99 3.48
N LYS A 342 16.88 29.28 4.45
CA LYS A 342 16.63 28.44 5.62
C LYS A 342 15.19 27.95 5.63
N VAL A 343 14.95 26.84 6.34
CA VAL A 343 13.58 26.37 6.63
C VAL A 343 12.88 27.35 7.55
N PHE A 344 13.57 27.83 8.58
CA PHE A 344 13.13 28.92 9.44
C PHE A 344 13.98 30.16 9.19
N GLU A 345 13.37 31.23 8.71
CA GLU A 345 14.04 32.50 8.44
C GLU A 345 13.35 33.61 9.23
N GLU A 346 14.12 34.31 10.07
CA GLU A 346 13.64 35.46 10.83
C GLU A 346 14.14 36.74 10.18
N ILE A 347 13.22 37.62 9.80
CA ILE A 347 13.52 38.88 9.11
C ILE A 347 13.17 40.03 10.05
N THR A 348 14.14 40.90 10.33
CA THR A 348 13.91 42.14 11.09
C THR A 348 13.10 43.12 10.27
N LEU A 349 12.08 43.73 10.91
CA LEU A 349 11.18 44.70 10.31
C LEU A 349 11.44 46.09 10.88
N PRO A 350 11.56 47.15 10.05
CA PRO A 350 11.81 48.51 10.54
C PRO A 350 10.59 49.06 11.30
N ASN A 351 10.81 49.80 12.38
CA ASN A 351 9.71 50.50 13.08
C ASN A 351 9.27 51.78 12.39
N GLU A 352 10.19 52.39 11.66
CA GLU A 352 10.02 53.68 11.01
C GLU A 352 10.90 53.75 9.77
N ILE A 353 10.50 54.62 8.86
CA ILE A 353 11.28 54.98 7.67
C ILE A 353 11.30 56.50 7.49
N GLU A 354 12.36 56.99 6.86
CA GLU A 354 12.55 58.41 6.62
C GLU A 354 12.28 58.79 5.15
N VAL A 355 11.48 59.83 4.96
CA VAL A 355 11.18 60.43 3.65
C VAL A 355 11.31 61.94 3.78
N GLU A 356 12.24 62.56 3.04
CA GLU A 356 12.46 64.02 3.05
C GLU A 356 12.60 64.61 4.47
N GLY A 357 13.36 63.95 5.36
CA GLY A 357 13.55 64.40 6.74
C GLY A 357 12.36 64.16 7.69
N LYS A 358 11.31 63.47 7.22
CA LYS A 358 10.10 63.17 7.99
C LYS A 358 10.09 61.69 8.36
N THR A 359 9.69 61.38 9.60
CA THR A 359 9.62 60.01 10.15
C THR A 359 8.21 59.45 9.98
N ILE A 360 8.09 58.30 9.32
CA ILE A 360 6.84 57.57 9.11
C ILE A 360 6.87 56.33 10.00
N ALA A 361 5.87 56.15 10.86
CA ALA A 361 5.77 54.98 11.72
C ALA A 361 5.18 53.78 10.96
N LEU A 362 5.73 52.59 11.21
CA LEU A 362 5.30 51.33 10.59
C LEU A 362 4.71 50.37 11.63
N SER A 363 3.61 49.72 11.28
CA SER A 363 3.07 48.57 12.00
C SER A 363 2.70 47.46 11.03
N TYR A 364 2.75 46.21 11.50
CA TYR A 364 2.67 45.04 10.64
C TYR A 364 1.57 44.11 11.12
N ASN A 365 0.82 43.56 10.17
CA ASN A 365 -0.05 42.41 10.34
C ASN A 365 0.31 41.35 9.28
N CYS A 366 0.08 40.07 9.57
CA CYS A 366 0.38 38.99 8.64
C CYS A 366 -0.84 38.09 8.50
N GLU A 367 -1.30 37.92 7.27
CA GLU A 367 -2.36 36.99 6.90
C GLU A 367 -1.69 35.72 6.34
N SER A 368 -1.61 34.70 7.18
CA SER A 368 -1.03 33.40 6.87
C SER A 368 -1.49 32.35 7.88
N ASP A 369 -1.32 31.06 7.55
CA ASP A 369 -1.34 30.02 8.56
C ASP A 369 -0.27 30.33 9.62
N ALA A 370 -0.61 30.19 10.91
CA ALA A 370 0.28 30.55 12.01
C ALA A 370 1.57 29.72 12.07
N SER A 371 1.63 28.60 11.35
CA SER A 371 2.86 27.82 11.17
C SER A 371 3.76 28.37 10.06
N THR A 372 3.19 29.09 9.07
CA THR A 372 3.87 29.58 7.87
C THR A 372 4.59 30.88 8.13
N ALA A 373 3.92 31.89 8.71
CA ALA A 373 4.54 33.16 9.03
C ALA A 373 3.90 33.79 10.27
N VAL A 374 4.74 34.34 11.16
CA VAL A 374 4.30 34.97 12.41
C VAL A 374 5.09 36.24 12.65
N ILE A 375 4.39 37.34 12.93
CA ILE A 375 5.02 38.59 13.38
C ILE A 375 5.31 38.50 14.87
N ASN A 376 6.57 38.74 15.22
CA ASN A 376 7.02 38.85 16.60
C ASN A 376 7.27 40.32 16.94
N ASN A 377 6.75 40.75 18.10
CA ASN A 377 6.97 42.09 18.64
C ASN A 377 7.60 41.94 20.03
N TYR A 378 8.92 42.12 20.12
CA TYR A 378 9.68 42.04 21.36
C TYR A 378 10.20 43.43 21.75
N GLY A 379 9.42 44.15 22.56
CA GLY A 379 9.75 45.52 22.96
C GLY A 379 9.74 46.46 21.74
N ASN A 380 10.89 47.02 21.39
CA ASN A 380 11.07 47.87 20.21
C ASN A 380 11.52 47.09 18.97
N GLU A 381 11.82 45.79 19.07
CA GLU A 381 12.22 44.99 17.90
C GLU A 381 11.00 44.30 17.30
N LYS A 382 10.86 44.44 15.99
CA LYS A 382 9.84 43.74 15.21
C LYS A 382 10.52 42.79 14.24
N SER A 383 10.02 41.58 14.15
CA SER A 383 10.49 40.60 13.18
C SER A 383 9.31 39.79 12.63
N ILE A 384 9.54 39.12 11.51
CA ILE A 384 8.66 38.08 11.00
C ILE A 384 9.45 36.78 10.92
N LYS A 385 8.95 35.73 11.57
CA LYS A 385 9.46 34.36 11.42
C LYS A 385 8.69 33.69 10.31
N ILE A 386 9.40 33.21 9.30
CA ILE A 386 8.85 32.52 8.13
C ILE A 386 9.34 31.08 8.16
N SER A 387 8.43 30.12 7.98
CA SER A 387 8.71 28.68 8.01
C SER A 387 8.33 28.03 6.69
N LYS A 388 9.20 27.19 6.12
CA LYS A 388 8.85 26.31 5.00
C LYS A 388 7.92 25.18 5.46
N ASP A 389 7.15 24.69 4.51
CA ASP A 389 6.28 23.52 4.66
C ASP A 389 6.65 22.49 3.57
N ILE A 390 6.11 21.28 3.61
CA ILE A 390 6.27 20.27 2.55
C ILE A 390 5.52 20.64 1.25
N VAL A 391 4.78 21.75 1.25
CA VAL A 391 4.10 22.34 0.10
C VAL A 391 4.45 23.81 -0.03
N ASP A 392 4.25 24.36 -1.23
CA ASP A 392 4.40 25.79 -1.45
C ASP A 392 3.37 26.54 -0.60
N ARG A 393 3.83 27.57 0.09
CA ARG A 393 3.01 28.44 0.94
C ARG A 393 3.15 29.88 0.50
N THR A 394 2.17 30.69 0.92
CA THR A 394 2.20 32.13 0.73
C THR A 394 1.82 32.81 2.05
N ALA A 395 2.45 33.94 2.32
CA ALA A 395 2.07 34.82 3.42
C ALA A 395 1.87 36.24 2.88
N THR A 396 0.84 36.94 3.35
CA THR A 396 0.60 38.33 2.99
C THR A 396 0.88 39.22 4.20
N VAL A 397 1.92 40.03 4.11
CA VAL A 397 2.25 41.01 5.15
C VAL A 397 1.60 42.34 4.80
N ILE A 398 0.73 42.82 5.67
CA ILE A 398 0.07 44.12 5.57
C ILE A 398 0.86 45.11 6.43
N VAL A 399 1.56 46.03 5.76
CA VAL A 399 2.31 47.10 6.40
C VAL A 399 1.45 48.34 6.45
N THR A 400 1.10 48.81 7.65
CA THR A 400 0.43 50.09 7.86
C THR A 400 1.47 51.17 8.11
N LEU A 401 1.43 52.22 7.29
CA LEU A 401 2.25 53.41 7.38
C LEU A 401 1.42 54.53 8.00
N LYS A 402 1.97 55.23 8.99
CA LYS A 402 1.30 56.36 9.63
C LYS A 402 2.19 57.59 9.64
N TYR A 403 1.63 58.70 9.15
CA TYR A 403 2.26 60.01 9.18
C TYR A 403 1.20 61.07 9.53
N ASN A 404 1.44 61.85 10.58
CA ASN A 404 0.44 62.76 11.17
C ASN A 404 -0.90 62.06 11.47
N GLU A 405 -2.01 62.61 10.99
CA GLU A 405 -3.38 62.10 11.19
C GLU A 405 -3.84 61.17 10.06
N ILE A 406 -2.98 60.87 9.09
CA ILE A 406 -3.30 59.97 7.97
C ILE A 406 -2.52 58.67 8.07
N SER A 407 -3.10 57.62 7.50
CA SER A 407 -2.50 56.30 7.42
C SER A 407 -2.81 55.65 6.09
N ASP A 408 -1.93 54.75 5.68
CA ASP A 408 -2.10 53.98 4.46
C ASP A 408 -1.47 52.59 4.62
N THR A 409 -1.75 51.68 3.69
CA THR A 409 -1.30 50.28 3.77
C THR A 409 -0.59 49.83 2.50
N LYS A 410 0.36 48.91 2.66
CA LYS A 410 1.00 48.17 1.57
C LYS A 410 0.91 46.67 1.86
N GLU A 411 0.49 45.89 0.88
CA GLU A 411 0.49 44.43 0.95
C GLU A 411 1.75 43.87 0.29
N ILE A 412 2.43 42.96 0.99
CA ILE A 412 3.62 42.27 0.49
C ILE A 412 3.33 40.77 0.52
N SER A 413 3.17 40.18 -0.66
CA SER A 413 3.02 38.74 -0.81
C SER A 413 4.39 38.05 -0.83
N ILE A 414 4.61 37.15 0.11
CA ILE A 414 5.82 36.35 0.24
C ILE A 414 5.50 34.94 -0.26
N LYS A 415 6.19 34.51 -1.33
CA LYS A 415 6.14 33.13 -1.83
C LYS A 415 7.17 32.27 -1.11
N ILE A 416 6.73 31.20 -0.47
CA ILE A 416 7.55 30.32 0.37
C ILE A 416 7.60 28.96 -0.34
N PRO A 417 8.74 28.58 -0.94
CA PRO A 417 8.83 27.33 -1.66
C PRO A 417 8.77 26.14 -0.69
N ALA A 418 8.18 25.05 -1.16
CA ALA A 418 8.13 23.78 -0.46
C ALA A 418 9.53 23.27 -0.07
N LEU A 419 9.57 22.48 1.00
CA LEU A 419 10.72 21.70 1.40
C LEU A 419 11.07 20.67 0.30
N SER A 420 12.36 20.55 -0.02
CA SER A 420 12.86 19.59 -1.01
C SER A 420 13.54 18.38 -0.36
N GLU A 421 14.16 18.57 0.80
CA GLU A 421 14.85 17.51 1.53
C GLU A 421 14.92 17.80 3.03
N TYR A 422 15.16 16.76 3.81
CA TYR A 422 15.39 16.82 5.25
C TYR A 422 16.28 15.65 5.66
N THR A 423 17.25 15.90 6.54
CA THR A 423 18.16 14.89 7.07
C THR A 423 18.10 14.88 8.60
N SER A 424 18.01 13.68 9.17
CA SER A 424 18.22 13.45 10.60
C SER A 424 19.25 12.37 10.86
N ARG A 425 19.87 12.41 12.03
CA ARG A 425 20.86 11.45 12.49
C ARG A 425 20.44 10.88 13.83
N GLY A 426 20.59 9.59 13.97
CA GLY A 426 20.27 8.86 15.18
C GLY A 426 21.15 7.65 15.37
N TYR A 427 20.67 6.73 16.19
CA TYR A 427 21.27 5.43 16.37
C TYR A 427 20.22 4.36 16.07
N ASN A 428 20.64 3.28 15.40
CA ASN A 428 19.80 2.08 15.28
C ASN A 428 19.83 1.27 16.59
N TYR A 429 19.09 0.15 16.63
CA TYR A 429 19.03 -0.74 17.81
C TYR A 429 20.38 -1.33 18.21
N ASP A 430 21.31 -1.46 17.27
CA ASP A 430 22.67 -1.93 17.47
C ASP A 430 23.65 -0.80 17.85
N PHE A 431 23.12 0.39 18.17
CA PHE A 431 23.89 1.59 18.48
C PHE A 431 24.84 2.04 17.35
N LEU A 432 24.57 1.62 16.11
CA LEU A 432 25.25 2.13 14.93
C LEU A 432 24.65 3.48 14.55
N ARG A 433 25.49 4.37 14.02
CA ARG A 433 25.03 5.67 13.55
C ARG A 433 24.18 5.48 12.30
N ARG A 434 22.98 6.05 12.33
CA ARG A 434 22.03 6.04 11.23
C ARG A 434 21.80 7.46 10.72
N GLU A 435 21.83 7.64 9.41
CA GLU A 435 21.33 8.86 8.75
C GLU A 435 20.05 8.54 7.99
N THR A 436 19.01 9.31 8.27
CA THR A 436 17.72 9.21 7.60
C THR A 436 17.56 10.45 6.72
N LYS A 437 17.44 10.24 5.41
CA LYS A 437 17.21 11.30 4.44
C LYS A 437 15.81 11.19 3.83
N TYR A 438 15.06 12.28 3.91
CA TYR A 438 13.80 12.48 3.21
C TYR A 438 14.02 13.39 2.00
N THR A 439 13.43 13.03 0.86
CA THR A 439 13.42 13.83 -0.36
C THR A 439 11.98 13.97 -0.86
N PHE A 440 11.54 15.20 -1.06
CA PHE A 440 10.20 15.55 -1.50
C PHE A 440 10.24 15.99 -2.96
N ASN A 441 9.62 15.20 -3.84
CA ASN A 441 9.37 15.62 -5.22
C ASN A 441 7.95 16.17 -5.33
N ASN A 442 7.84 17.50 -5.26
CA ASN A 442 6.56 18.21 -5.27
C ASN A 442 5.81 18.11 -6.61
N ALA A 443 6.52 17.90 -7.72
CA ALA A 443 5.92 17.76 -9.04
C ALA A 443 5.26 16.39 -9.20
N THR A 444 5.95 15.32 -8.83
CA THR A 444 5.42 13.95 -8.93
C THR A 444 4.67 13.51 -7.68
N LYS A 445 4.64 14.33 -6.63
CA LYS A 445 4.07 14.01 -5.31
C LYS A 445 4.64 12.71 -4.72
N VAL A 446 5.95 12.54 -4.84
CA VAL A 446 6.69 11.39 -4.31
C VAL A 446 7.57 11.82 -3.14
N LEU A 447 7.42 11.15 -2.01
CA LEU A 447 8.30 11.22 -0.85
C LEU A 447 9.22 10.00 -0.86
N THR A 448 10.53 10.22 -0.89
CA THR A 448 11.51 9.15 -0.73
C THR A 448 12.18 9.28 0.63
N LYS A 449 12.15 8.23 1.44
CA LYS A 449 12.93 8.10 2.67
C LYS A 449 14.04 7.08 2.42
N VAL A 450 15.26 7.37 2.83
CA VAL A 450 16.40 6.43 2.79
C VAL A 450 17.09 6.46 4.15
N GLU A 451 17.42 5.29 4.67
CA GLU A 451 18.22 5.12 5.88
C GLU A 451 19.55 4.46 5.53
N ASP A 452 20.65 5.01 6.05
CA ASP A 452 22.02 4.52 5.85
C ASP A 452 22.69 4.32 7.22
N ASP A 453 23.07 3.08 7.52
CA ASP A 453 23.79 2.70 8.73
C ASP A 453 25.31 2.73 8.45
N PHE A 454 25.95 3.85 8.85
CA PHE A 454 27.37 4.22 8.63
C PHE A 454 28.40 3.16 9.07
N GLY A 455 28.47 2.02 8.40
CA GLY A 455 29.40 0.94 8.76
C GLY A 455 29.21 -0.41 8.08
N GLU A 456 28.03 -0.74 7.53
CA GLU A 456 27.78 -2.07 6.93
C GLU A 456 27.23 -2.07 5.49
N ASN A 457 27.10 -0.92 4.83
CA ASN A 457 26.52 -0.77 3.47
C ASN A 457 25.06 -1.25 3.33
N ILE A 458 24.32 -1.45 4.42
CA ILE A 458 22.89 -1.80 4.33
C ILE A 458 22.11 -0.50 4.19
N LYS A 459 21.40 -0.35 3.06
CA LYS A 459 20.53 0.79 2.80
C LYS A 459 19.09 0.32 2.77
N GLU A 460 18.27 0.95 3.60
CA GLU A 460 16.83 0.79 3.54
C GLU A 460 16.21 2.01 2.91
N GLY A 461 15.06 1.83 2.26
CA GLY A 461 14.44 2.93 1.55
C GLY A 461 12.97 2.68 1.27
N TRP A 462 12.22 3.76 1.24
CA TRP A 462 10.78 3.75 0.99
C TRP A 462 10.42 4.90 0.07
N GLN A 463 9.60 4.59 -0.93
CA GLN A 463 8.98 5.57 -1.79
C GLN A 463 7.48 5.57 -1.54
N TYR A 464 6.94 6.74 -1.25
CA TYR A 464 5.52 6.96 -1.02
C TYR A 464 5.00 7.97 -2.04
N SER A 465 3.81 7.74 -2.58
CA SER A 465 2.99 8.83 -3.08
C SER A 465 2.38 9.55 -1.89
N TYR A 466 2.37 10.89 -1.93
CA TYR A 466 1.70 11.67 -0.89
C TYR A 466 0.64 12.61 -1.47
N GLU A 467 -0.52 12.65 -0.83
CA GLU A 467 -1.56 13.64 -1.06
C GLU A 467 -1.54 14.62 0.12
N VAL A 468 -1.49 15.92 -0.15
CA VAL A 468 -1.52 16.93 0.91
C VAL A 468 -2.96 17.16 1.31
N LEU A 469 -3.22 16.98 2.59
CA LEU A 469 -4.48 17.29 3.23
C LEU A 469 -4.34 18.64 3.95
N ASP A 470 -5.43 19.17 4.49
CA ASP A 470 -5.39 20.41 5.26
C ASP A 470 -4.74 20.23 6.65
N ASN A 471 -4.28 21.33 7.25
CA ASN A 471 -3.80 21.40 8.65
C ASN A 471 -2.58 20.51 8.97
N HIS A 472 -1.53 20.54 8.14
CA HIS A 472 -0.32 19.71 8.29
C HIS A 472 -0.62 18.21 8.31
N LYS A 473 -1.50 17.78 7.42
CA LYS A 473 -1.80 16.39 7.20
C LYS A 473 -1.42 15.98 5.79
N ILE A 474 -1.03 14.73 5.64
CA ILE A 474 -0.81 14.09 4.35
C ILE A 474 -1.38 12.70 4.37
N LYS A 475 -1.73 12.18 3.20
CA LYS A 475 -2.04 10.78 3.03
C LYS A 475 -0.92 10.11 2.27
N LEU A 476 -0.40 9.01 2.82
CA LEU A 476 0.69 8.24 2.24
C LEU A 476 0.19 6.90 1.70
N THR A 477 0.72 6.53 0.54
CA THR A 477 0.63 5.19 -0.04
C THR A 477 2.01 4.77 -0.50
N THR A 478 2.49 3.61 -0.06
CA THR A 478 3.77 3.06 -0.49
C THR A 478 3.71 2.66 -1.96
N LEU A 479 4.66 3.19 -2.72
CA LEU A 479 4.90 2.82 -4.10
C LEU A 479 5.93 1.70 -4.16
N LYS A 480 7.08 1.90 -3.50
CA LYS A 480 8.20 0.98 -3.54
C LYS A 480 8.99 0.95 -2.23
N VAL A 481 9.72 -0.14 -2.04
CA VAL A 481 10.63 -0.37 -0.93
C VAL A 481 11.97 -0.78 -1.52
N LEU A 482 13.05 -0.23 -1.01
CA LEU A 482 14.41 -0.63 -1.36
C LEU A 482 14.73 -1.89 -0.57
N GLU A 483 14.96 -2.99 -1.29
CA GLU A 483 15.40 -4.24 -0.68
C GLU A 483 16.89 -4.12 -0.33
N PRO A 484 17.29 -4.19 0.95
CA PRO A 484 18.66 -3.88 1.35
C PRO A 484 19.75 -4.81 0.80
N MET A 485 19.46 -6.06 0.45
CA MET A 485 20.48 -7.01 -0.04
C MET A 485 20.72 -6.88 -1.55
N SER A 486 19.66 -6.65 -2.32
CA SER A 486 19.72 -6.50 -3.78
C SER A 486 19.86 -5.05 -4.25
N GLU A 487 19.59 -4.08 -3.38
CA GLU A 487 19.47 -2.65 -3.70
C GLU A 487 18.41 -2.34 -4.79
N GLU A 488 17.47 -3.25 -5.00
CA GLU A 488 16.37 -3.08 -5.95
C GLU A 488 15.15 -2.43 -5.30
N TRP A 489 14.49 -1.54 -6.04
CA TRP A 489 13.23 -0.91 -5.63
C TRP A 489 12.03 -1.77 -6.06
N LEU A 490 11.46 -2.50 -5.11
CA LEU A 490 10.33 -3.41 -5.33
C LEU A 490 9.01 -2.75 -4.95
N THR A 491 7.97 -2.98 -5.74
CA THR A 491 6.58 -2.71 -5.33
C THR A 491 6.17 -3.65 -4.20
N ILE A 492 5.06 -3.35 -3.51
CA ILE A 492 4.55 -4.21 -2.43
C ILE A 492 4.20 -5.61 -2.92
N ASP A 493 3.61 -5.74 -4.11
CA ASP A 493 3.28 -7.06 -4.68
C ASP A 493 4.54 -7.86 -5.06
N GLU A 494 5.57 -7.19 -5.60
CA GLU A 494 6.86 -7.82 -5.88
C GLU A 494 7.56 -8.28 -4.59
N LEU A 495 7.55 -7.44 -3.55
CA LEU A 495 8.09 -7.79 -2.23
C LEU A 495 7.34 -8.98 -1.62
N ILE A 496 6.01 -9.00 -1.68
CA ILE A 496 5.20 -10.14 -1.22
C ILE A 496 5.58 -11.40 -2.01
N ALA A 497 5.62 -11.32 -3.33
CA ALA A 497 5.96 -12.46 -4.17
C ALA A 497 7.36 -13.00 -3.86
N GLN A 498 8.35 -12.11 -3.71
CA GLN A 498 9.72 -12.47 -3.35
C GLN A 498 9.77 -13.16 -1.98
N ARG A 499 9.15 -12.58 -0.93
CA ARG A 499 9.14 -13.17 0.41
C ARG A 499 8.42 -14.52 0.41
N CYS A 500 7.27 -14.63 -0.26
CA CYS A 500 6.54 -15.91 -0.36
C CYS A 500 7.37 -17.00 -1.06
N ASP A 501 8.07 -16.67 -2.15
CA ASP A 501 8.98 -17.59 -2.84
C ASP A 501 10.13 -18.05 -1.93
N GLN A 502 10.69 -17.14 -1.12
CA GLN A 502 11.70 -17.48 -0.12
C GLN A 502 11.19 -18.50 0.91
N TYR A 503 9.99 -18.29 1.45
CA TYR A 503 9.37 -19.23 2.40
C TYR A 503 9.13 -20.60 1.77
N ILE A 504 8.66 -20.66 0.51
CA ILE A 504 8.41 -21.91 -0.21
C ILE A 504 9.73 -22.68 -0.41
N LYS A 505 10.75 -22.02 -0.96
CA LYS A 505 12.06 -22.64 -1.20
C LYS A 505 12.74 -23.10 0.09
N LEU A 506 12.62 -22.32 1.17
CA LEU A 506 13.18 -22.70 2.46
C LEU A 506 12.41 -23.88 3.07
N ASN A 507 11.09 -23.95 2.91
CA ASN A 507 10.31 -25.13 3.30
C ASN A 507 10.71 -26.38 2.48
N GLU A 508 10.98 -26.24 1.18
CA GLU A 508 11.51 -27.35 0.37
C GLU A 508 12.90 -27.80 0.86
N LEU A 509 13.78 -26.85 1.21
CA LEU A 509 15.11 -27.11 1.75
C LEU A 509 15.05 -27.84 3.10
N ILE A 510 14.16 -27.42 4.01
CA ILE A 510 13.96 -28.05 5.32
C ILE A 510 13.47 -29.49 5.17
N ASN A 511 12.55 -29.75 4.23
CA ASN A 511 12.03 -31.09 3.99
C ASN A 511 13.00 -31.99 3.21
N ASN A 512 13.94 -31.39 2.47
CA ASN A 512 14.96 -32.09 1.68
C ASN A 512 16.36 -31.47 1.91
N PRO A 513 16.95 -31.66 3.10
CA PRO A 513 18.21 -31.03 3.46
C PRO A 513 19.35 -31.55 2.59
N PRO A 514 20.28 -30.67 2.17
CA PRO A 514 21.46 -31.08 1.42
C PRO A 514 22.40 -31.90 2.33
N VAL A 515 23.20 -32.77 1.70
CA VAL A 515 24.14 -33.65 2.41
C VAL A 515 25.52 -33.02 2.63
N SER A 516 25.75 -31.81 2.12
CA SER A 516 27.04 -31.11 2.21
C SER A 516 26.88 -29.62 2.53
N TYR A 517 27.98 -29.03 3.04
CA TYR A 517 28.10 -27.62 3.37
C TYR A 517 27.99 -26.70 2.14
N GLU A 518 28.67 -27.06 1.05
CA GLU A 518 28.71 -26.25 -0.18
C GLU A 518 27.33 -26.18 -0.83
N ASP A 519 26.63 -27.31 -0.91
CA ASP A 519 25.27 -27.37 -1.45
C ASP A 519 24.29 -26.56 -0.58
N LEU A 520 24.51 -26.51 0.73
CA LEU A 520 23.69 -25.69 1.63
C LEU A 520 23.92 -24.20 1.38
N PHE A 521 25.18 -23.78 1.21
CA PHE A 521 25.51 -22.40 0.87
C PHE A 521 24.84 -21.98 -0.43
N GLU A 522 25.01 -22.76 -1.51
CA GLU A 522 24.41 -22.46 -2.81
C GLU A 522 22.89 -22.31 -2.70
N LYS A 523 22.21 -23.27 -2.06
CA LYS A 523 20.76 -23.23 -1.90
C LYS A 523 20.27 -22.07 -1.03
N LEU A 524 20.95 -21.76 0.06
CA LEU A 524 20.56 -20.62 0.89
C LEU A 524 20.84 -19.29 0.19
N ASN A 525 21.93 -19.19 -0.56
CA ASN A 525 22.27 -18.02 -1.35
C ASN A 525 21.27 -17.79 -2.51
N GLU A 526 20.69 -18.84 -3.09
CA GLU A 526 19.58 -18.75 -4.04
C GLU A 526 18.26 -18.24 -3.42
N ILE A 527 18.07 -18.47 -2.11
CA ILE A 527 16.89 -18.03 -1.37
C ILE A 527 17.07 -16.58 -0.91
N ALA A 528 18.18 -16.30 -0.23
CA ALA A 528 18.55 -15.01 0.31
C ALA A 528 20.04 -14.77 0.01
N PRO A 529 20.37 -13.89 -0.96
CA PRO A 529 21.74 -13.64 -1.35
C PRO A 529 22.62 -13.26 -0.16
N MET A 530 23.70 -13.99 0.09
CA MET A 530 24.64 -13.72 1.18
C MET A 530 26.07 -14.06 0.77
N ASP A 531 27.04 -13.32 1.31
CA ASP A 531 28.44 -13.67 1.10
C ASP A 531 28.86 -14.89 1.93
N GLN A 532 29.95 -15.54 1.52
CA GLN A 532 30.50 -16.72 2.19
C GLN A 532 30.76 -16.48 3.68
N LYS A 533 31.23 -15.28 4.02
CA LYS A 533 31.60 -14.92 5.38
C LYS A 533 30.38 -14.83 6.30
N THR A 534 29.26 -14.32 5.78
CA THR A 534 27.98 -14.26 6.47
C THR A 534 27.44 -15.67 6.69
N PHE A 535 27.52 -16.53 5.67
CA PHE A 535 27.14 -17.93 5.80
C PHE A 535 27.98 -18.69 6.84
N GLU A 536 29.30 -18.54 6.80
CA GLU A 536 30.23 -19.12 7.78
C GLU A 536 29.92 -18.66 9.21
N ARG A 537 29.50 -17.42 9.39
CA ARG A 537 29.07 -16.89 10.69
C ARG A 537 27.82 -17.61 11.21
N TYR A 538 26.82 -17.83 10.37
CA TYR A 538 25.61 -18.59 10.73
C TYR A 538 25.93 -20.03 11.12
N ILE A 539 26.79 -20.68 10.35
CA ILE A 539 27.27 -22.04 10.64
C ILE A 539 28.08 -22.08 11.95
N GLY A 540 28.91 -21.07 12.20
CA GLY A 540 29.68 -20.93 13.43
C GLY A 540 28.81 -20.82 14.68
N TYR A 541 27.64 -20.16 14.61
CA TYR A 541 26.67 -20.15 15.72
C TYR A 541 26.12 -21.54 16.05
N CYS A 542 26.09 -22.44 15.07
CA CYS A 542 25.69 -23.83 15.22
C CYS A 542 26.87 -24.76 15.57
N GLY A 543 28.07 -24.21 15.77
CA GLY A 543 29.27 -24.94 16.23
C GLY A 543 30.09 -25.62 15.13
N GLY A 544 29.85 -25.34 13.85
CA GLY A 544 30.60 -25.91 12.73
C GLY A 544 31.72 -25.03 12.19
N GLN A 545 32.74 -25.64 11.60
CA GLN A 545 33.82 -25.01 10.84
C GLN A 545 34.17 -25.76 9.55
N GLU A 546 34.81 -25.07 8.61
CA GLU A 546 35.34 -25.68 7.39
C GLU A 546 36.35 -26.79 7.73
N GLY A 547 36.16 -27.99 7.17
CA GLY A 547 37.02 -29.15 7.42
C GLY A 547 36.57 -30.09 8.56
N ASP A 548 35.45 -29.80 9.22
CA ASP A 548 34.82 -30.73 10.17
C ASP A 548 34.39 -32.04 9.50
N SER A 549 34.22 -33.11 10.28
CA SER A 549 33.76 -34.40 9.76
C SER A 549 32.36 -34.28 9.15
N SER A 550 32.05 -35.11 8.14
CA SER A 550 30.75 -35.10 7.47
C SER A 550 29.57 -35.32 8.43
N GLU A 551 29.78 -36.06 9.53
CA GLU A 551 28.75 -36.32 10.56
C GLU A 551 28.48 -35.08 11.44
N VAL A 552 29.54 -34.31 11.76
CA VAL A 552 29.42 -33.01 12.45
C VAL A 552 28.75 -32.00 11.55
N GLN A 553 29.12 -31.93 10.26
CA GLN A 553 28.49 -31.03 9.29
C GLN A 553 27.00 -31.30 9.12
N VAL A 554 26.57 -32.56 9.00
CA VAL A 554 25.13 -32.90 8.94
C VAL A 554 24.39 -32.45 10.21
N THR A 555 24.99 -32.61 11.39
CA THR A 555 24.39 -32.17 12.66
C THR A 555 24.21 -30.64 12.68
N VAL A 556 25.24 -29.91 12.26
CA VAL A 556 25.24 -28.44 12.18
C VAL A 556 24.21 -27.93 11.17
N ILE A 557 24.11 -28.58 10.00
CA ILE A 557 23.10 -28.28 8.97
C ILE A 557 21.68 -28.45 9.55
N ASN A 558 21.42 -29.56 10.23
CA ASN A 558 20.11 -29.81 10.85
C ASN A 558 19.78 -28.77 11.92
N THR A 559 20.75 -28.40 12.77
CA THR A 559 20.55 -27.36 13.79
C THR A 559 20.24 -26.00 13.16
N LEU A 560 20.91 -25.64 12.07
CA LEU A 560 20.64 -24.39 11.36
C LEU A 560 19.24 -24.39 10.73
N LEU A 561 18.82 -25.49 10.11
CA LEU A 561 17.48 -25.63 9.54
C LEU A 561 16.38 -25.64 10.61
N GLU A 562 16.64 -26.22 11.79
CA GLU A 562 15.74 -26.13 12.95
C GLU A 562 15.58 -24.68 13.42
N LEU A 563 16.68 -23.91 13.49
CA LEU A 563 16.63 -22.49 13.82
C LEU A 563 15.82 -21.69 12.80
N PHE A 564 16.02 -21.92 11.50
CA PHE A 564 15.21 -21.28 10.45
C PHE A 564 13.73 -21.65 10.56
N THR A 565 13.43 -22.92 10.86
CA THR A 565 12.05 -23.40 11.08
C THR A 565 11.37 -22.66 12.23
N GLN A 566 12.11 -22.39 13.32
CA GLN A 566 11.63 -21.62 14.47
C GLN A 566 11.48 -20.14 14.14
N MET A 567 12.50 -19.50 13.54
CA MET A 567 12.49 -18.08 13.19
C MET A 567 11.35 -17.72 12.23
N MET A 568 11.01 -18.63 11.32
CA MET A 568 9.93 -18.46 10.36
C MET A 568 8.55 -18.85 10.88
N GLY A 569 8.45 -19.33 12.12
CA GLY A 569 7.20 -19.80 12.70
C GLY A 569 6.64 -21.09 12.06
N ILE A 570 7.42 -21.79 11.22
CA ILE A 570 7.00 -23.05 10.60
C ILE A 570 6.76 -24.12 11.66
N SER A 571 7.55 -24.13 12.74
CA SER A 571 7.39 -25.10 13.85
C SER A 571 6.07 -24.94 14.62
N GLU A 572 5.43 -23.77 14.52
CA GLU A 572 4.20 -23.42 15.23
C GLU A 572 2.96 -23.37 14.31
N ALA A 573 3.17 -23.34 12.99
CA ALA A 573 2.12 -23.28 11.97
C ALA A 573 1.61 -24.68 11.58
N ASN A 574 0.32 -24.78 11.20
CA ASN A 574 -0.25 -26.05 10.75
C ASN A 574 0.18 -26.41 9.32
N THR A 575 0.48 -25.41 8.48
CA THR A 575 0.92 -25.55 7.07
C THR A 575 1.80 -24.37 6.62
N ILE A 576 2.57 -24.53 5.53
CA ILE A 576 3.33 -23.44 4.88
C ILE A 576 2.43 -22.31 4.36
N GLU A 577 1.18 -22.63 4.01
CA GLU A 577 0.20 -21.66 3.53
C GLU A 577 -0.21 -20.67 4.63
N ASP A 578 -0.27 -21.13 5.89
CA ASP A 578 -0.52 -20.26 7.04
C ASP A 578 0.61 -19.25 7.26
N VAL A 579 1.87 -19.68 7.08
CA VAL A 579 3.06 -18.82 7.19
C VAL A 579 3.05 -17.74 6.10
N ILE A 580 2.81 -18.14 4.84
CA ILE A 580 2.69 -17.22 3.71
C ILE A 580 1.58 -16.18 3.94
N LYS A 581 0.44 -16.62 4.46
CA LYS A 581 -0.70 -15.75 4.78
C LYS A 581 -0.37 -14.76 5.89
N ALA A 582 0.38 -15.18 6.91
CA ALA A 582 0.84 -14.31 7.99
C ALA A 582 1.86 -13.27 7.47
N GLU A 583 2.82 -13.70 6.66
CA GLU A 583 3.84 -12.82 6.09
C GLU A 583 3.23 -11.74 5.19
N LYS A 584 2.35 -12.13 4.27
CA LYS A 584 1.63 -11.19 3.41
C LYS A 584 0.91 -10.12 4.22
N ARG A 585 0.29 -10.51 5.34
CA ARG A 585 -0.39 -9.57 6.23
C ARG A 585 0.59 -8.65 6.95
N SER A 586 1.70 -9.20 7.45
CA SER A 586 2.77 -8.41 8.09
C SER A 586 3.26 -7.32 7.15
N ILE A 587 3.60 -7.68 5.91
CA ILE A 587 4.03 -6.74 4.86
C ILE A 587 2.95 -5.66 4.61
N LEU A 588 1.70 -6.05 4.34
CA LEU A 588 0.62 -5.09 4.08
C LEU A 588 0.36 -4.15 5.26
N LYS A 589 0.59 -4.61 6.49
CA LYS A 589 0.48 -3.77 7.69
C LYS A 589 1.68 -2.86 7.89
N SER A 590 2.87 -3.24 7.40
CA SER A 590 4.12 -2.46 7.51
C SER A 590 4.21 -1.33 6.49
N TYR A 591 3.62 -1.45 5.28
CA TYR A 591 3.67 -0.40 4.23
C TYR A 591 2.36 0.38 3.97
N PRO A 592 2.33 1.73 4.15
CA PRO A 592 1.06 2.47 4.22
C PRO A 592 0.28 2.36 2.91
N ASP A 593 -1.02 2.14 3.02
CA ASP A 593 -1.94 2.20 1.89
C ASP A 593 -3.10 3.14 2.25
N ASN A 594 -3.10 4.31 1.61
CA ASN A 594 -4.05 5.38 1.82
C ASN A 594 -4.21 5.72 3.32
N VAL A 595 -3.10 5.90 4.02
CA VAL A 595 -3.08 6.21 5.45
C VAL A 595 -2.85 7.70 5.66
N ASP A 596 -3.71 8.33 6.45
CA ASP A 596 -3.56 9.74 6.84
C ASP A 596 -2.49 9.87 7.94
N TYR A 597 -1.66 10.89 7.83
CA TYR A 597 -0.58 11.25 8.74
C TYR A 597 -0.67 12.74 9.07
N THR A 598 -0.55 13.11 10.33
CA THR A 598 -0.15 14.47 10.72
C THR A 598 1.37 14.56 10.66
N TYR A 599 1.90 15.69 10.19
CA TYR A 599 3.33 15.98 10.27
C TYR A 599 3.58 17.27 11.04
N ILE A 600 4.76 17.37 11.65
CA ILE A 600 5.17 18.53 12.43
C ILE A 600 6.62 18.89 12.06
N ILE A 601 6.84 20.17 11.76
CA ILE A 601 8.15 20.75 11.50
C ILE A 601 8.50 21.68 12.68
N VAL A 602 9.62 21.44 13.35
CA VAL A 602 10.03 22.19 14.54
C VAL A 602 11.46 22.67 14.41
N ASP A 603 11.68 23.95 14.71
CA ASP A 603 13.00 24.56 14.81
C ASP A 603 13.81 23.94 15.96
N THR A 604 15.04 23.51 15.71
CA THR A 604 15.91 22.87 16.73
C THR A 604 17.38 23.20 16.50
N TYR A 605 18.12 23.32 17.60
CA TYR A 605 19.55 23.66 17.59
C TYR A 605 20.46 22.44 17.84
N ASN A 606 19.92 21.22 17.74
CA ASN A 606 20.70 20.00 17.93
C ASN A 606 21.29 19.52 16.59
N GLU A 607 22.30 20.25 16.09
CA GLU A 607 22.99 19.96 14.82
C GLU A 607 23.54 18.53 14.69
N LYS A 608 23.76 17.84 15.83
CA LYS A 608 24.21 16.45 15.84
C LYS A 608 23.14 15.48 15.36
N GLU A 609 21.90 15.69 15.77
CA GLU A 609 20.74 14.88 15.39
C GLU A 609 20.01 15.47 14.17
N TYR A 610 20.03 16.79 14.02
CA TYR A 610 19.28 17.53 13.02
C TYR A 610 20.22 18.52 12.31
N PRO A 611 21.02 18.05 11.34
CA PRO A 611 22.00 18.89 10.65
C PRO A 611 21.40 20.08 9.89
N ASP A 612 20.08 20.05 9.62
CA ASP A 612 19.39 21.11 8.88
C ASP A 612 18.75 22.18 9.79
N ASP A 613 19.02 22.16 11.11
CA ASP A 613 18.46 23.07 12.14
C ASP A 613 16.93 22.96 12.34
N PHE A 614 16.32 21.85 11.92
CA PHE A 614 14.92 21.53 12.20
C PHE A 614 14.69 20.04 12.34
N SER A 615 13.61 19.64 13.02
CA SER A 615 13.10 18.28 13.00
C SER A 615 11.80 18.20 12.22
N LEU A 616 11.63 17.09 11.48
CA LEU A 616 10.39 16.73 10.82
C LEU A 616 9.96 15.35 11.31
N SER A 617 8.71 15.25 11.74
CA SER A 617 8.11 14.00 12.23
C SER A 617 6.76 13.77 11.59
N PHE A 618 6.43 12.50 11.38
CA PHE A 618 5.14 12.05 10.85
C PHE A 618 4.48 11.15 11.87
N LYS A 619 3.15 11.25 12.00
CA LYS A 619 2.35 10.46 12.92
C LYS A 619 1.06 10.04 12.24
N ALA A 620 0.83 8.73 12.11
CA ALA A 620 -0.40 8.24 11.50
C ALA A 620 -1.63 8.69 12.29
N GLU A 621 -2.76 8.75 11.62
CA GLU A 621 -4.05 9.03 12.23
C GLU A 621 -4.90 7.77 12.33
N TYR A 622 -5.77 7.75 13.33
CA TYR A 622 -6.80 6.73 13.43
C TYR A 622 -7.81 6.88 12.29
N MET A 623 -8.01 5.83 11.51
CA MET A 623 -8.94 5.82 10.38
C MET A 623 -10.21 5.05 10.73
N LYS A 624 -11.32 5.75 11.04
CA LYS A 624 -12.59 5.12 11.47
C LYS A 624 -13.14 4.04 10.53
N ALA A 625 -12.85 4.15 9.23
CA ALA A 625 -13.27 3.19 8.22
C ALA A 625 -12.48 1.86 8.27
N LYS A 626 -11.26 1.85 8.84
CA LYS A 626 -10.44 0.65 8.99
C LYS A 626 -10.81 -0.11 10.28
N SER A 627 -10.65 -1.42 10.27
CA SER A 627 -10.74 -2.25 11.48
C SER A 627 -9.57 -1.95 12.42
N TRP A 628 -9.70 -2.21 13.73
CA TRP A 628 -8.60 -2.01 14.69
C TRP A 628 -7.29 -2.70 14.23
N TYR A 629 -7.39 -3.91 13.68
CA TYR A 629 -6.26 -4.70 13.22
C TYR A 629 -5.63 -4.22 11.90
N ASP A 630 -6.31 -3.32 11.17
CA ASP A 630 -5.81 -2.67 9.95
C ASP A 630 -5.33 -1.22 10.21
N GLN A 631 -5.43 -0.75 11.46
CA GLN A 631 -4.87 0.54 11.86
C GLN A 631 -3.34 0.49 11.85
N ARG A 632 -2.71 1.65 11.67
CA ARG A 632 -1.26 1.79 11.81
C ARG A 632 -0.81 1.90 13.26
N GLY A 633 0.20 1.12 13.61
CA GLY A 633 0.75 1.07 14.96
C GLY A 633 0.18 -0.07 15.78
N SER A 634 0.42 0.01 17.09
CA SER A 634 0.03 -0.99 18.08
C SER A 634 -0.89 -0.34 19.13
N PHE A 635 -1.81 -1.10 19.71
CA PHE A 635 -2.65 -0.60 20.79
C PHE A 635 -1.97 -0.85 22.14
N SER A 636 -1.72 0.19 22.91
CA SER A 636 -1.16 0.08 24.26
C SER A 636 -1.90 0.96 25.26
N ASP A 637 -1.83 0.59 26.54
CA ASP A 637 -2.19 1.46 27.65
C ASP A 637 -1.00 2.33 28.06
N ASP A 638 -1.25 3.36 28.87
CA ASP A 638 -0.21 4.30 29.31
C ASP A 638 0.88 3.64 30.17
N SER A 639 0.53 2.58 30.90
CA SER A 639 1.46 1.77 31.70
C SER A 639 2.21 0.71 30.90
N TYR A 640 1.91 0.53 29.60
CA TYR A 640 2.44 -0.56 28.78
C TYR A 640 2.23 -1.95 29.42
N GLU A 641 1.20 -2.12 30.25
CA GLU A 641 0.79 -3.42 30.76
C GLU A 641 0.08 -4.24 29.67
N TYR A 642 -0.59 -3.53 28.75
CA TYR A 642 -1.23 -4.08 27.57
C TYR A 642 -0.53 -3.57 26.31
N ARG A 643 -0.14 -4.50 25.42
CA ARG A 643 0.32 -4.19 24.06
C ARG A 643 -0.28 -5.21 23.12
N ILE A 644 -1.13 -4.73 22.22
CA ILE A 644 -1.85 -5.57 21.26
C ILE A 644 -1.53 -5.11 19.85
N ASP A 645 -1.04 -6.06 19.07
CA ASP A 645 -0.68 -5.86 17.69
C ASP A 645 -1.15 -7.08 16.87
N SER A 646 -2.03 -6.84 15.90
CA SER A 646 -2.60 -7.88 15.03
C SER A 646 -1.60 -8.53 14.06
N SER A 647 -0.43 -7.94 13.83
CA SER A 647 0.64 -8.58 13.05
C SER A 647 1.60 -9.38 13.91
N SER A 648 1.49 -9.29 15.23
CA SER A 648 2.33 -10.05 16.16
C SER A 648 1.69 -11.39 16.51
N THR A 649 2.52 -12.41 16.70
CA THR A 649 2.12 -13.71 17.25
C THR A 649 2.01 -13.69 18.78
N ASP A 650 2.54 -12.64 19.40
CA ASP A 650 2.50 -12.37 20.83
C ASP A 650 1.62 -11.17 21.19
N VAL A 651 1.06 -11.21 22.39
CA VAL A 651 0.39 -10.06 23.01
C VAL A 651 0.94 -9.86 24.42
N LYS A 652 1.05 -8.59 24.84
CA LYS A 652 1.40 -8.25 26.21
C LYS A 652 0.14 -8.01 27.03
N ILE A 653 0.01 -8.69 28.15
CA ILE A 653 -1.13 -8.60 29.07
C ILE A 653 -0.60 -8.54 30.50
N ASN A 654 -1.01 -7.53 31.28
CA ASN A 654 -0.54 -7.30 32.65
C ASN A 654 0.99 -7.37 32.78
N GLY A 655 1.72 -6.83 31.80
CA GLY A 655 3.18 -6.80 31.82
C GLY A 655 3.88 -8.03 31.23
N ASN A 656 3.18 -9.15 31.01
CA ASN A 656 3.77 -10.39 30.51
C ASN A 656 3.44 -10.63 29.04
N TYR A 657 4.36 -11.22 28.28
CA TYR A 657 4.14 -11.61 26.89
C TYR A 657 3.59 -13.04 26.81
N TYR A 658 2.65 -13.24 25.90
CA TYR A 658 1.99 -14.51 25.64
C TYR A 658 1.95 -14.75 24.14
N ILE A 659 2.36 -15.95 23.70
CA ILE A 659 2.32 -16.35 22.29
C ILE A 659 1.07 -17.21 22.08
N GLY A 660 0.40 -16.98 20.96
CA GLY A 660 -0.92 -17.53 20.72
C GLY A 660 -1.44 -17.31 19.31
N ASN A 661 -2.73 -17.49 19.13
CA ASN A 661 -3.36 -17.39 17.81
C ASN A 661 -4.57 -16.45 17.85
N TRP A 662 -4.65 -15.59 16.84
CA TRP A 662 -5.84 -14.80 16.54
C TRP A 662 -6.89 -15.67 15.85
N ASN A 663 -8.17 -15.40 16.12
CA ASN A 663 -9.26 -15.93 15.30
C ASN A 663 -9.35 -15.20 13.95
N GLU A 664 -10.12 -15.72 13.00
CA GLU A 664 -10.14 -15.23 11.61
C GLU A 664 -10.48 -13.73 11.46
N ASN A 665 -11.29 -13.19 12.36
CA ASN A 665 -11.73 -11.80 12.34
C ASN A 665 -11.01 -10.90 13.37
N TYR A 666 -9.97 -11.43 14.03
CA TYR A 666 -9.18 -10.70 15.05
C TYR A 666 -10.04 -10.11 16.18
N SER A 667 -11.15 -10.79 16.52
CA SER A 667 -11.96 -10.43 17.69
C SER A 667 -11.53 -11.18 18.94
N SER A 668 -10.67 -12.18 18.84
CA SER A 668 -10.15 -12.91 20.00
C SER A 668 -8.75 -13.47 19.76
N PHE A 669 -7.96 -13.54 20.84
CA PHE A 669 -6.65 -14.16 20.86
C PHE A 669 -6.59 -15.24 21.93
N THR A 670 -6.15 -16.45 21.55
CA THR A 670 -5.98 -17.57 22.47
C THR A 670 -4.49 -17.77 22.76
N ALA A 671 -4.08 -17.48 24.00
CA ALA A 671 -2.72 -17.67 24.50
C ALA A 671 -2.45 -19.16 24.74
N LYS A 672 -1.31 -19.65 24.24
CA LYS A 672 -0.89 -21.06 24.37
C LYS A 672 0.38 -21.22 25.18
N THR A 673 1.34 -20.31 25.02
CA THR A 673 2.63 -20.35 25.71
C THR A 673 2.95 -19.00 26.36
N ASN A 674 3.93 -19.00 27.27
CA ASN A 674 4.54 -17.77 27.75
C ASN A 674 5.60 -17.24 26.76
N ASP A 675 6.21 -16.12 27.14
CA ASP A 675 7.32 -15.43 26.49
C ASP A 675 8.56 -16.30 26.18
N ASN A 676 8.73 -17.44 26.85
CA ASN A 676 9.82 -18.39 26.63
C ASN A 676 9.39 -19.61 25.79
N GLY A 677 8.21 -19.57 25.15
CA GLY A 677 7.68 -20.68 24.36
C GLY A 677 7.20 -21.88 25.21
N LYS A 678 7.14 -21.75 26.54
CA LYS A 678 6.68 -22.83 27.42
C LYS A 678 5.14 -22.89 27.43
N PRO A 679 4.51 -24.07 27.26
CA PRO A 679 3.07 -24.24 27.38
C PRO A 679 2.51 -23.69 28.70
N LEU A 680 1.38 -22.99 28.62
CA LEU A 680 0.64 -22.54 29.78
C LEU A 680 -0.11 -23.73 30.40
N ASP A 681 -0.15 -23.80 31.73
CA ASP A 681 -0.92 -24.82 32.45
C ASP A 681 -2.42 -24.71 32.15
N GLU A 682 -2.92 -23.49 31.94
CA GLU A 682 -4.28 -23.19 31.50
C GLU A 682 -4.26 -22.16 30.36
N PRO A 683 -4.44 -22.58 29.10
CA PRO A 683 -4.66 -21.67 27.98
C PRO A 683 -5.88 -20.78 28.22
N PHE A 684 -5.77 -19.50 27.89
CA PHE A 684 -6.86 -18.55 28.07
C PHE A 684 -7.10 -17.77 26.78
N THR A 685 -8.32 -17.23 26.66
CA THR A 685 -8.72 -16.41 25.50
C THR A 685 -9.12 -15.03 25.95
N ILE A 686 -8.58 -14.02 25.28
CA ILE A 686 -9.05 -12.63 25.38
C ILE A 686 -9.86 -12.27 24.14
N ASN A 687 -10.80 -11.37 24.32
CA ASN A 687 -11.65 -10.80 23.28
C ASN A 687 -11.31 -9.32 23.12
N ILE A 688 -11.29 -8.88 21.87
CA ILE A 688 -11.00 -7.51 21.46
C ILE A 688 -12.25 -6.90 20.87
N GLN A 689 -12.66 -5.78 21.43
CA GLN A 689 -13.72 -4.94 20.90
C GLN A 689 -13.13 -3.62 20.43
N ASP A 690 -13.33 -3.29 19.16
CA ASP A 690 -12.97 -2.00 18.57
C ASP A 690 -14.05 -0.96 18.90
N ASN A 691 -13.67 0.10 19.63
CA ASN A 691 -14.61 1.16 20.06
C ASN A 691 -14.85 2.21 18.97
N LYS A 692 -14.15 2.10 17.83
CA LYS A 692 -14.25 3.01 16.68
C LYS A 692 -13.85 4.47 16.95
N ASP A 693 -12.99 4.67 17.94
CA ASP A 693 -12.46 5.96 18.38
C ASP A 693 -10.94 5.97 18.60
N GLY A 694 -10.25 4.93 18.11
CA GLY A 694 -8.83 4.72 18.35
C GLY A 694 -8.53 4.02 19.66
N THR A 695 -9.53 3.48 20.36
CA THR A 695 -9.36 2.58 21.50
C THR A 695 -9.92 1.20 21.24
N ILE A 696 -9.36 0.21 21.93
CA ILE A 696 -9.88 -1.15 22.01
C ILE A 696 -10.16 -1.52 23.47
N THR A 697 -11.18 -2.35 23.67
CA THR A 697 -11.50 -2.97 24.95
C THR A 697 -11.09 -4.43 24.94
N ILE A 698 -10.41 -4.86 26.00
CA ILE A 698 -9.81 -6.19 26.18
C ILE A 698 -10.57 -6.89 27.30
N SER A 699 -11.08 -8.11 27.04
CA SER A 699 -11.87 -8.86 28.03
C SER A 699 -11.70 -10.38 27.93
N GLY A 700 -11.63 -11.10 29.04
CA GLY A 700 -11.58 -12.57 29.05
C GLY A 700 -11.14 -13.15 30.39
N GLY A 701 -11.90 -14.10 30.95
CA GLY A 701 -11.64 -14.62 32.30
C GLY A 701 -11.72 -13.51 33.37
N ILE A 702 -10.64 -13.30 34.13
CA ILE A 702 -10.47 -12.19 35.10
C ILE A 702 -9.78 -10.94 34.50
N ILE A 703 -9.46 -10.96 33.20
CA ILE A 703 -8.72 -9.89 32.52
C ILE A 703 -9.72 -8.87 31.98
N SER A 704 -9.53 -7.60 32.35
CA SER A 704 -10.28 -6.46 31.81
C SER A 704 -9.34 -5.27 31.63
N GLY A 705 -9.27 -4.71 30.43
CA GLY A 705 -8.43 -3.57 30.14
C GLY A 705 -8.90 -2.77 28.92
N SER A 706 -8.24 -1.65 28.68
CA SER A 706 -8.42 -0.85 27.47
C SER A 706 -7.06 -0.38 26.98
N ALA A 707 -6.88 -0.36 25.67
CA ALA A 707 -5.66 0.13 25.04
C ALA A 707 -6.00 1.16 23.97
N LYS A 708 -5.12 2.12 23.76
CA LYS A 708 -5.26 3.18 22.76
C LYS A 708 -4.24 2.97 21.65
N LEU A 709 -4.62 3.36 20.43
CA LEU A 709 -3.72 3.35 19.30
C LEU A 709 -2.50 4.21 19.60
N SER A 710 -1.34 3.56 19.62
CA SER A 710 -0.03 4.15 19.75
C SER A 710 0.75 3.88 18.47
N PHE A 711 1.44 4.90 17.98
CA PHE A 711 2.24 4.79 16.77
C PHE A 711 3.67 4.50 17.18
N ASN A 712 4.18 3.35 16.76
CA ASN A 712 5.59 3.03 16.97
C ASN A 712 6.41 3.86 15.95
N PRO A 713 7.41 4.65 16.39
CA PRO A 713 8.20 5.52 15.51
C PRO A 713 8.92 4.79 14.37
N GLU A 714 9.11 3.47 14.44
CA GLU A 714 9.73 2.66 13.38
C GLU A 714 8.91 2.60 12.06
N TYR A 715 7.63 2.98 12.08
CA TYR A 715 6.73 2.80 10.94
C TYR A 715 6.56 4.04 10.05
N LEU A 716 7.49 4.99 10.15
CA LEU A 716 7.65 6.01 9.10
C LEU A 716 9.07 6.42 8.84
#